data_AF-A0A6F8ZQF0-F1
#
_entry.id   AF-A0A6F8ZQF0-F1
#
_cell.length_a   1.000
_cell.length_b   1.000
_cell.length_c   1.000
_cell.angle_alpha   90.00
_cell.angle_beta   90.00
_cell.angle_gamma   90.00
#
_symmetry.space_group_name_H-M   'P 1'
#
loop_
_entity.id
_entity.type
_entity.pdbx_description
1 polymer ?
#
loop_
_entity_poly.entity_id
_entity_poly.type
_entity_poly.pdbx_seq_one_letter_code
_entity_poly.pdbx_strand_id
1 'polypeptide(L)'
;MAAVNSATSWSSEAFGQAYSNQRKVAEDGESNEESLLQESASKEAYYMGRVLELQTELKLSRSVASNASNESERLNAVLQEHREVSNEKLELQRSRMREEIREYKFREARLLQDYTELEEENITLQKLVSTLKQNQVEYEGLKHEIKVLEEETVLLNSQLEDALRLKDISQSQLEEALDALKSEREQKNSLRKELAHHITLSDSVYGAGAHLALTATVDGLKFATEEVGSNGTAIPNGANGNEDSNGDCNGHLGLAKINGDYRLPRNGEGLHGPVSDLFSELNLSEIQKLKQQLLQVECEKSSLLMNLQEAQTQLQHTQGALTEQHECVHRLTERINAMKRLHSDKEMADAQESETPDGLPSLGEVDIHGMESLECKYKVAVTEVIDLKAELKALKEKSNHCVEGQGEEWSSSDEKVQVLDEQVNRLEQSCRKACDRVACLEAELQAATGVATESHGMLNTAQDDLVTFSEELAQLYHHVCLCNNETPNRVMLDYYRQSRNTRSGSLKGSEDPRALLSPRLARRLAAVNAGLSEAPRSPMDSPSKDPPSGDNGTTGRESPAPGSQGSPTRTPMGSPVINSSNGSPSSFSVPPEAGGELRKEPMNIYNLNAIIRDQIKHLQRAVDRSLQLSRQRAAARELAPLFDKDKEACMEEILKLKLQRGRWLI
;
A
#
# COMPACT_ATOMS: atom_id res chain seq x y z
N MET A 1 107.66 96.98 -56.30
CA MET A 1 107.60 95.52 -56.57
C MET A 1 107.17 94.70 -55.36
N ALA A 2 107.75 94.88 -54.16
CA ALA A 2 107.39 94.08 -52.97
C ALA A 2 105.91 94.18 -52.52
N ALA A 3 105.28 95.35 -52.60
CA ALA A 3 103.87 95.53 -52.24
C ALA A 3 102.88 94.86 -53.23
N VAL A 4 103.26 94.78 -54.51
CA VAL A 4 102.45 94.12 -55.55
C VAL A 4 102.52 92.61 -55.36
N ASN A 5 103.70 92.05 -55.09
CA ASN A 5 103.88 90.61 -54.83
C ASN A 5 103.17 90.15 -53.55
N SER A 6 103.14 90.98 -52.50
CA SER A 6 102.40 90.69 -51.26
C SER A 6 100.88 90.74 -51.49
N ALA A 7 100.38 91.74 -52.24
CA ALA A 7 98.95 91.84 -52.58
C ALA A 7 98.48 90.69 -53.50
N THR A 8 99.31 90.24 -54.45
CA THR A 8 99.01 89.07 -55.30
C THR A 8 99.10 87.75 -54.53
N SER A 9 100.00 87.64 -53.55
CA SER A 9 100.08 86.49 -52.64
C SER A 9 98.83 86.41 -51.77
N TRP A 10 98.43 87.53 -51.16
CA TRP A 10 97.25 87.62 -50.30
C TRP A 10 95.95 87.40 -51.08
N SER A 11 95.86 87.90 -52.32
CA SER A 11 94.72 87.64 -53.21
C SER A 11 94.65 86.17 -53.65
N SER A 12 95.79 85.52 -53.90
CA SER A 12 95.81 84.09 -54.28
C SER A 12 95.47 83.19 -53.09
N GLU A 13 95.97 83.54 -51.89
CA GLU A 13 95.69 82.82 -50.66
C GLU A 13 94.21 82.98 -50.24
N ALA A 14 93.66 84.19 -50.30
CA ALA A 14 92.24 84.44 -50.06
C ALA A 14 91.34 83.72 -51.08
N PHE A 15 91.73 83.66 -52.36
CA PHE A 15 90.99 82.90 -53.37
C PHE A 15 91.07 81.39 -53.14
N GLY A 16 92.24 80.87 -52.76
CA GLY A 16 92.40 79.47 -52.35
C GLY A 16 91.58 79.12 -51.12
N GLN A 17 91.51 80.02 -50.13
CA GLN A 17 90.67 79.87 -48.94
C GLN A 17 89.18 79.87 -49.30
N ALA A 18 88.74 80.80 -50.16
CA ALA A 18 87.36 80.88 -50.62
C ALA A 18 86.94 79.64 -51.43
N TYR A 19 87.81 79.16 -52.32
CA TYR A 19 87.58 77.94 -53.10
C TYR A 19 87.54 76.69 -52.22
N SER A 20 88.46 76.57 -51.26
CA SER A 20 88.45 75.46 -50.29
C SER A 20 87.21 75.50 -49.39
N ASN A 21 86.75 76.69 -48.98
CA ASN A 21 85.54 76.83 -48.18
C ASN A 21 84.29 76.49 -49.01
N GLN A 22 84.22 76.94 -50.26
CA GLN A 22 83.11 76.60 -51.15
C GLN A 22 83.04 75.10 -51.44
N ARG A 23 84.19 74.44 -51.64
CA ARG A 23 84.25 72.98 -51.80
C ARG A 23 83.79 72.25 -50.54
N LYS A 24 84.25 72.66 -49.36
CA LYS A 24 83.79 72.09 -48.09
C LYS A 24 82.30 72.28 -47.88
N VAL A 25 81.76 73.47 -48.17
CA VAL A 25 80.32 73.74 -48.05
C VAL A 25 79.50 72.91 -49.03
N ALA A 26 80.02 72.64 -50.23
CA ALA A 26 79.38 71.74 -51.19
C ALA A 26 79.44 70.27 -50.73
N GLU A 27 80.60 69.80 -50.25
CA GLU A 27 80.79 68.46 -49.68
C GLU A 27 79.91 68.25 -48.42
N ASP A 28 79.83 69.25 -47.53
CA ASP A 28 78.97 69.23 -46.35
C ASP A 28 77.48 69.25 -46.75
N GLY A 29 77.14 69.96 -47.83
CA GLY A 29 75.80 69.98 -48.41
C GLY A 29 75.39 68.63 -49.00
N GLU A 30 76.29 67.98 -49.74
CA GLU A 30 76.11 66.65 -50.33
C GLU A 30 76.01 65.56 -49.24
N SER A 31 76.90 65.59 -48.24
CA SER A 31 76.86 64.69 -47.07
C SER A 31 75.57 64.86 -46.25
N ASN A 32 75.09 66.09 -46.08
CA ASN A 32 73.82 66.35 -45.41
C ASN A 32 72.62 65.87 -46.24
N GLU A 33 72.64 66.04 -47.56
CA GLU A 33 71.60 65.50 -48.45
C GLU A 33 71.58 63.96 -48.46
N GLU A 34 72.74 63.32 -48.53
CA GLU A 34 72.88 61.87 -48.45
C GLU A 34 72.37 61.33 -47.10
N SER A 35 72.68 62.00 -45.99
CA SER A 35 72.18 61.66 -44.65
C SER A 35 70.64 61.76 -44.57
N LEU A 36 70.06 62.83 -45.10
CA LEU A 36 68.60 62.99 -45.14
C LEU A 36 67.91 61.94 -46.02
N LEU A 37 68.52 61.57 -47.15
CA LEU A 37 68.02 60.50 -48.01
C LEU A 37 68.11 59.14 -47.31
N GLN A 38 69.21 58.86 -46.62
CA GLN A 38 69.37 57.63 -45.85
C GLN A 38 68.39 57.57 -44.68
N GLU A 39 68.14 58.69 -44.00
CA GLU A 39 67.13 58.78 -42.94
C GLU A 39 65.72 58.54 -43.51
N SER A 40 65.41 59.13 -44.67
CA SER A 40 64.14 58.93 -45.37
C SER A 40 63.95 57.47 -45.77
N ALA A 41 64.96 56.85 -46.38
CA ALA A 41 64.94 55.44 -46.76
C ALA A 41 64.79 54.52 -45.53
N SER A 42 65.48 54.85 -44.43
CA SER A 42 65.39 54.09 -43.18
C SER A 42 64.01 54.20 -42.54
N LYS A 43 63.41 55.40 -42.53
CA LYS A 43 62.04 55.63 -42.07
C LYS A 43 61.03 54.91 -42.95
N GLU A 44 61.19 54.96 -44.27
CA GLU A 44 60.33 54.26 -45.21
C GLU A 44 60.41 52.74 -44.99
N ALA A 45 61.62 52.18 -44.87
CA ALA A 45 61.81 50.77 -44.57
C ALA A 45 61.18 50.37 -43.23
N TYR A 46 61.32 51.21 -42.19
CA TYR A 46 60.69 51.00 -40.89
C TYR A 46 59.15 51.00 -40.98
N TYR A 47 58.55 52.00 -41.61
CA TYR A 47 57.09 52.07 -41.76
C TYR A 47 56.56 50.94 -42.66
N MET A 48 57.30 50.57 -43.71
CA MET A 48 56.95 49.44 -44.57
C MET A 48 56.95 48.12 -43.78
N GLY A 49 58.00 47.88 -42.98
CA GLY A 49 58.08 46.73 -42.09
C GLY A 49 56.93 46.72 -41.08
N ARG A 50 56.64 47.87 -40.46
CA ARG A 50 55.54 48.01 -39.50
C ARG A 50 54.17 47.76 -40.12
N VAL A 51 53.94 48.21 -41.35
CA VAL A 51 52.69 47.94 -42.08
C VAL A 51 52.54 46.45 -42.37
N LEU A 52 53.62 45.78 -42.81
CA LEU A 52 53.58 44.34 -43.04
C LEU A 52 53.30 43.56 -41.76
N GLU A 53 53.96 43.89 -40.65
CA GLU A 53 53.68 43.32 -39.33
C GLU A 53 52.20 43.47 -38.96
N LEU A 54 51.66 44.69 -38.99
CA LEU A 54 50.25 44.96 -38.67
C LEU A 54 49.29 44.20 -39.60
N GLN A 55 49.65 44.06 -40.88
CA GLN A 55 48.84 43.32 -41.85
C GLN A 55 48.85 41.82 -41.57
N THR A 56 49.98 41.25 -41.13
CA THR A 56 50.08 39.85 -40.69
C THR A 56 49.33 39.62 -39.38
N GLU A 57 49.44 40.53 -38.41
CA GLU A 57 48.75 40.47 -37.14
C GLU A 57 47.23 40.56 -37.32
N LEU A 58 46.74 41.44 -38.21
CA LEU A 58 45.33 41.51 -38.58
C LEU A 58 44.82 40.21 -39.21
N LYS A 59 45.60 39.60 -40.12
CA LYS A 59 45.24 38.32 -40.74
C LYS A 59 45.21 37.19 -39.71
N LEU A 60 46.19 37.15 -38.81
CA LEU A 60 46.26 36.16 -37.73
C LEU A 60 45.07 36.33 -36.78
N SER A 61 44.80 37.56 -36.33
CA SER A 61 43.66 37.89 -35.46
C SER A 61 42.33 37.50 -36.09
N ARG A 62 42.12 37.75 -37.40
CA ARG A 62 40.93 37.31 -38.14
C ARG A 62 40.80 35.79 -38.19
N SER A 63 41.91 35.08 -38.43
CA SER A 63 41.93 33.61 -38.42
C SER A 63 41.55 33.05 -37.04
N VAL A 64 42.14 33.60 -35.97
CA VAL A 64 41.83 33.22 -34.59
C VAL A 64 40.36 33.51 -34.25
N ALA A 65 39.83 34.67 -34.63
CA ALA A 65 38.42 35.01 -34.41
C ALA A 65 37.47 34.07 -35.17
N SER A 66 37.80 33.72 -36.42
CA SER A 66 37.04 32.73 -37.19
C SER A 66 37.07 31.35 -36.55
N ASN A 67 38.24 30.90 -36.08
CA ASN A 67 38.39 29.61 -35.40
C ASN A 67 37.60 29.59 -34.09
N ALA A 68 37.64 30.67 -33.31
CA ALA A 68 36.86 30.81 -32.08
C ALA A 68 35.33 30.81 -32.36
N SER A 69 34.88 31.45 -33.44
CA SER A 69 33.47 31.41 -33.88
C SER A 69 33.03 29.98 -34.21
N ASN A 70 33.83 29.27 -35.02
CA ASN A 70 33.54 27.88 -35.41
C ASN A 70 33.51 26.94 -34.19
N GLU A 71 34.43 27.12 -33.24
CA GLU A 71 34.43 26.33 -32.01
C GLU A 71 33.22 26.65 -31.12
N SER A 72 32.79 27.91 -31.06
CA SER A 72 31.56 28.30 -30.38
C SER A 72 30.32 27.65 -31.01
N GLU A 73 30.23 27.62 -32.33
CA GLU A 73 29.15 26.94 -33.06
C GLU A 73 29.16 25.43 -32.79
N ARG A 74 30.34 24.80 -32.80
CA ARG A 74 30.50 23.38 -32.49
C ARG A 74 30.06 23.06 -31.05
N LEU A 75 30.47 23.87 -30.08
CA LEU A 75 30.06 23.73 -28.69
C LEU A 75 28.55 23.95 -28.51
N ASN A 76 27.96 24.92 -29.22
CA ASN A 76 26.51 25.14 -29.21
C ASN A 76 25.75 23.94 -29.78
N ALA A 77 26.24 23.32 -30.86
CA ALA A 77 25.63 22.10 -31.42
C ALA A 77 25.65 20.94 -30.42
N VAL A 78 26.79 20.71 -29.74
CA VAL A 78 26.90 19.67 -28.70
C VAL A 78 25.99 19.96 -27.50
N LEU A 79 25.89 21.23 -27.08
CA LEU A 79 24.97 21.63 -26.01
C LEU A 79 23.50 21.39 -26.40
N GLN A 80 23.16 21.64 -27.67
CA GLN A 80 21.81 21.38 -28.18
C GLN A 80 21.51 19.89 -28.23
N GLU A 81 22.41 19.06 -28.75
CA GLU A 81 22.27 17.59 -28.76
C GLU A 81 22.11 17.05 -27.34
N HIS A 82 22.94 17.51 -26.39
CA HIS A 82 22.81 17.10 -24.99
C HIS A 82 21.46 17.50 -24.38
N ARG A 83 20.94 18.70 -24.72
CA ARG A 83 19.60 19.13 -24.29
C ARG A 83 18.51 18.25 -24.89
N GLU A 84 18.61 17.90 -26.17
CA GLU A 84 17.65 17.04 -26.87
C GLU A 84 17.63 15.63 -26.28
N VAL A 85 18.80 15.01 -26.10
CA VAL A 85 18.92 13.67 -25.46
C VAL A 85 18.43 13.69 -24.01
N SER A 86 18.73 14.74 -23.25
CA SER A 86 18.23 14.90 -21.88
C SER A 86 16.71 15.02 -21.85
N ASN A 87 16.13 15.83 -22.74
CA ASN A 87 14.68 15.94 -22.88
C ASN A 87 14.05 14.61 -23.29
N GLU A 88 14.58 13.91 -24.28
CA GLU A 88 14.08 12.60 -24.72
C GLU A 88 14.06 11.59 -23.56
N LYS A 89 15.13 11.53 -22.75
CA LYS A 89 15.17 10.71 -21.54
C LYS A 89 14.07 11.07 -20.54
N LEU A 90 13.84 12.37 -20.30
CA LEU A 90 12.77 12.85 -19.41
C LEU A 90 11.37 12.52 -19.99
N GLU A 91 11.18 12.63 -21.29
CA GLU A 91 9.91 12.29 -21.94
C GLU A 91 9.61 10.80 -21.87
N LEU A 92 10.64 9.96 -22.03
CA LEU A 92 10.54 8.52 -21.91
C LEU A 92 10.23 8.10 -20.46
N GLN A 93 10.89 8.71 -19.47
CA GLN A 93 10.55 8.51 -18.06
C GLN A 93 9.11 8.94 -17.76
N ARG A 94 8.69 10.12 -18.22
CA ARG A 94 7.31 10.61 -18.10
C ARG A 94 6.31 9.63 -18.74
N SER A 95 6.65 9.03 -19.87
CA SER A 95 5.80 8.03 -20.51
C SER A 95 5.68 6.74 -19.69
N ARG A 96 6.81 6.22 -19.17
CA ARG A 96 6.83 5.04 -18.29
C ARG A 96 6.00 5.26 -17.03
N MET A 97 6.20 6.38 -16.33
CA MET A 97 5.41 6.70 -15.13
C MET A 97 3.90 6.77 -15.44
N ARG A 98 3.49 7.29 -16.60
CA ARG A 98 2.07 7.30 -17.01
C ARG A 98 1.53 5.91 -17.32
N GLU A 99 2.37 5.02 -17.83
CA GLU A 99 2.02 3.62 -18.06
C GLU A 99 1.84 2.87 -16.75
N GLU A 100 2.79 2.99 -15.83
CA GLU A 100 2.70 2.41 -14.49
C GLU A 100 1.44 2.89 -13.76
N ILE A 101 1.13 4.20 -13.80
CA ILE A 101 -0.11 4.73 -13.22
C ILE A 101 -1.35 4.12 -13.86
N ARG A 102 -1.36 3.91 -15.19
CA ARG A 102 -2.48 3.23 -15.88
C ARG A 102 -2.62 1.79 -15.43
N GLU A 103 -1.51 1.07 -15.30
CA GLU A 103 -1.50 -0.32 -14.84
C GLU A 103 -1.97 -0.43 -13.39
N TYR A 104 -1.49 0.43 -12.49
CA TYR A 104 -1.96 0.48 -11.10
C TYR A 104 -3.46 0.75 -11.02
N LYS A 105 -3.99 1.69 -11.81
CA LYS A 105 -5.43 1.96 -11.88
C LYS A 105 -6.22 0.77 -12.38
N PHE A 106 -5.71 0.06 -13.39
CA PHE A 106 -6.35 -1.14 -13.91
C PHE A 106 -6.36 -2.28 -12.86
N ARG A 107 -5.24 -2.48 -12.18
CA ARG A 107 -5.10 -3.47 -11.10
C ARG A 107 -6.02 -3.14 -9.92
N GLU A 108 -6.07 -1.88 -9.51
CA GLU A 108 -6.97 -1.40 -8.45
C GLU A 108 -8.43 -1.62 -8.83
N ALA A 109 -8.85 -1.25 -10.04
CA ALA A 109 -10.21 -1.48 -10.52
C ALA A 109 -10.59 -2.97 -10.52
N ARG A 110 -9.66 -3.84 -10.93
CA ARG A 110 -9.87 -5.29 -10.89
C ARG A 110 -10.00 -5.82 -9.46
N LEU A 111 -9.12 -5.39 -8.55
CA LEU A 111 -9.21 -5.79 -7.15
C LEU A 111 -10.52 -5.33 -6.51
N LEU A 112 -10.97 -4.10 -6.80
CA LEU A 112 -12.26 -3.58 -6.33
C LEU A 112 -13.44 -4.40 -6.86
N GLN A 113 -13.37 -4.86 -8.11
CA GLN A 113 -14.37 -5.77 -8.66
C GLN A 113 -14.37 -7.09 -7.90
N ASP A 114 -13.21 -7.72 -7.71
CA ASP A 114 -13.08 -8.98 -6.96
C ASP A 114 -13.61 -8.83 -5.51
N TYR A 115 -13.32 -7.69 -4.86
CA TYR A 115 -13.88 -7.38 -3.53
C TYR A 115 -15.40 -7.27 -3.55
N THR A 116 -15.97 -6.63 -4.57
CA THR A 116 -17.42 -6.50 -4.71
C THR A 116 -18.08 -7.88 -4.91
N GLU A 117 -17.49 -8.74 -5.74
CA GLU A 117 -17.96 -10.11 -5.96
C GLU A 117 -17.92 -10.94 -4.66
N LEU A 118 -16.83 -10.84 -3.89
CA LEU A 118 -16.71 -11.50 -2.59
C LEU A 118 -17.71 -10.96 -1.55
N GLU A 119 -18.00 -9.67 -1.55
CA GLU A 119 -19.02 -9.06 -0.69
C GLU A 119 -20.43 -9.58 -1.05
N GLU A 120 -20.74 -9.69 -2.33
CA GLU A 120 -22.00 -10.27 -2.82
C GLU A 120 -22.14 -11.74 -2.41
N GLU A 121 -21.09 -12.55 -2.59
CA GLU A 121 -21.05 -13.95 -2.11
C GLU A 121 -21.26 -14.02 -0.58
N ASN A 122 -20.62 -13.14 0.19
CA ASN A 122 -20.79 -13.10 1.63
C ASN A 122 -22.24 -12.77 2.03
N ILE A 123 -22.85 -11.78 1.38
CA ILE A 123 -24.26 -11.41 1.60
C ILE A 123 -25.19 -12.58 1.26
N THR A 124 -24.95 -13.29 0.15
CA THR A 124 -25.79 -14.45 -0.22
C THR A 124 -25.64 -15.60 0.78
N LEU A 125 -24.42 -15.88 1.26
CA LEU A 125 -24.19 -16.88 2.31
C LEU A 125 -24.86 -16.49 3.63
N GLN A 126 -24.77 -15.22 4.04
CA GLN A 126 -25.47 -14.73 5.23
C GLN A 126 -27.00 -14.87 5.11
N LYS A 127 -27.56 -14.58 3.93
CA LYS A 127 -28.99 -14.79 3.65
C LYS A 127 -29.35 -16.27 3.76
N LEU A 128 -28.57 -17.16 3.15
CA LEU A 128 -28.81 -18.60 3.20
C LEU A 128 -28.74 -19.13 4.64
N VAL A 129 -27.76 -18.69 5.43
CA VAL A 129 -27.64 -19.05 6.85
C VAL A 129 -28.85 -18.56 7.65
N SER A 130 -29.31 -17.32 7.42
CA SER A 130 -30.50 -16.79 8.07
C SER A 130 -31.76 -17.58 7.70
N THR A 131 -31.94 -17.94 6.42
CA THR A 131 -33.06 -18.79 5.98
C THR A 131 -32.98 -20.18 6.60
N LEU A 132 -31.80 -20.80 6.66
CA LEU A 132 -31.63 -22.10 7.32
C LEU A 132 -31.95 -22.04 8.81
N LYS A 133 -31.55 -20.98 9.52
CA LYS A 133 -31.90 -20.78 10.93
C LYS A 133 -33.41 -20.59 11.11
N GLN A 134 -34.06 -19.84 10.23
CA GLN A 134 -35.52 -19.68 10.24
C GLN A 134 -36.22 -21.04 10.03
N ASN A 135 -35.83 -21.79 9.00
CA ASN A 135 -36.37 -23.12 8.72
C ASN A 135 -36.14 -24.10 9.87
N GLN A 136 -35.00 -23.99 10.58
CA GLN A 136 -34.72 -24.81 11.75
C GLN A 136 -35.68 -24.53 12.91
N VAL A 137 -36.03 -23.26 13.14
CA VAL A 137 -37.03 -22.88 14.16
C VAL A 137 -38.41 -23.39 13.77
N GLU A 138 -38.79 -23.25 12.50
CA GLU A 138 -40.05 -23.77 11.97
C GLU A 138 -40.15 -25.30 12.09
N TYR A 139 -39.07 -26.02 11.77
CA TYR A 139 -38.99 -27.46 11.95
C TYR A 139 -39.15 -27.89 13.42
N GLU A 140 -38.46 -27.23 14.34
CA GLU A 140 -38.67 -27.51 15.77
C GLU A 140 -40.09 -27.17 16.20
N GLY A 141 -40.71 -26.10 15.68
CA GLY A 141 -42.12 -25.77 15.92
C GLY A 141 -43.06 -26.90 15.50
N LEU A 142 -42.96 -27.36 14.24
CA LEU A 142 -43.77 -28.46 13.72
C LEU A 142 -43.53 -29.77 14.48
N LYS A 143 -42.29 -30.03 14.91
CA LYS A 143 -41.96 -31.20 15.72
C LYS A 143 -42.64 -31.17 17.10
N HIS A 144 -42.81 -30.00 17.72
CA HIS A 144 -43.60 -29.89 18.95
C HIS A 144 -45.09 -30.07 18.67
N GLU A 145 -45.60 -29.53 17.58
CA GLU A 145 -47.00 -29.69 17.17
C GLU A 145 -47.35 -31.17 16.91
N ILE A 146 -46.49 -31.91 16.19
CA ILE A 146 -46.64 -33.35 15.96
C ILE A 146 -46.71 -34.11 17.29
N LYS A 147 -45.83 -33.82 18.25
CA LYS A 147 -45.85 -34.47 19.57
C LYS A 147 -47.14 -34.22 20.33
N VAL A 148 -47.65 -32.98 20.30
CA VAL A 148 -48.93 -32.64 20.95
C VAL A 148 -50.08 -33.43 20.32
N LEU A 149 -50.11 -33.54 18.97
CA LEU A 149 -51.11 -34.33 18.26
C LEU A 149 -50.98 -35.84 18.55
N GLU A 150 -49.76 -36.35 18.70
CA GLU A 150 -49.50 -37.73 19.12
C GLU A 150 -50.04 -38.00 20.54
N GLU A 151 -49.79 -37.10 21.49
CA GLU A 151 -50.32 -37.18 22.86
C GLU A 151 -51.85 -37.13 22.88
N GLU A 152 -52.47 -36.25 22.09
CA GLU A 152 -53.93 -36.17 21.94
C GLU A 152 -54.51 -37.47 21.33
N THR A 153 -53.82 -38.04 20.33
CA THR A 153 -54.19 -39.32 19.73
C THR A 153 -54.14 -40.47 20.74
N VAL A 154 -53.10 -40.53 21.57
CA VAL A 154 -52.98 -41.54 22.64
C VAL A 154 -54.09 -41.39 23.68
N LEU A 155 -54.42 -40.15 24.07
CA LEU A 155 -55.52 -39.90 25.00
C LEU A 155 -56.87 -40.35 24.43
N LEU A 156 -57.16 -40.00 23.17
CA LEU A 156 -58.38 -40.42 22.48
C LEU A 156 -58.46 -41.96 22.35
N ASN A 157 -57.34 -42.63 22.05
CA ASN A 157 -57.29 -44.09 22.03
C ASN A 157 -57.59 -44.70 23.40
N SER A 158 -57.02 -44.16 24.49
CA SER A 158 -57.34 -44.62 25.85
C SER A 158 -58.83 -44.44 26.17
N GLN A 159 -59.43 -43.32 25.78
CA GLN A 159 -60.88 -43.08 25.96
C GLN A 159 -61.73 -44.06 25.14
N LEU A 160 -61.29 -44.39 23.92
CA LEU A 160 -61.94 -45.39 23.08
C LEU A 160 -61.86 -46.79 23.69
N GLU A 161 -60.71 -47.19 24.21
CA GLU A 161 -60.52 -48.48 24.90
C GLU A 161 -61.42 -48.60 26.14
N ASP A 162 -61.51 -47.55 26.95
CA ASP A 162 -62.41 -47.51 28.11
C ASP A 162 -63.89 -47.62 27.69
N ALA A 163 -64.28 -46.94 26.61
CA ALA A 163 -65.63 -47.03 26.05
C ALA A 163 -65.94 -48.43 25.51
N LEU A 164 -64.98 -49.08 24.83
CA LEU A 164 -65.10 -50.46 24.38
C LEU A 164 -65.22 -51.43 25.56
N ARG A 165 -64.40 -51.26 26.60
CA ARG A 165 -64.50 -52.08 27.82
C ARG A 165 -65.86 -51.93 28.49
N LEU A 166 -66.39 -50.72 28.57
CA LEU A 166 -67.72 -50.48 29.13
C LEU A 166 -68.82 -51.12 28.27
N LYS A 167 -68.68 -51.06 26.94
CA LYS A 167 -69.56 -51.77 26.00
C LYS A 167 -69.52 -53.28 26.25
N ASP A 168 -68.35 -53.89 26.35
CA ASP A 168 -68.21 -55.33 26.59
C ASP A 168 -68.86 -55.76 27.91
N ILE A 169 -68.68 -54.97 28.98
CA ILE A 169 -69.36 -55.19 30.26
C ILE A 169 -70.88 -55.14 30.09
N SER A 170 -71.39 -54.10 29.42
CA SER A 170 -72.83 -53.94 29.19
C SER A 170 -73.42 -55.06 28.33
N GLN A 171 -72.63 -55.57 27.36
CA GLN A 171 -73.01 -56.69 26.51
C GLN A 171 -73.05 -57.99 27.32
N SER A 172 -72.03 -58.28 28.15
CA SER A 172 -72.02 -59.44 29.06
C SER A 172 -73.21 -59.41 30.01
N GLN A 173 -73.51 -58.25 30.62
CA GLN A 173 -74.67 -58.10 31.51
C GLN A 173 -76.00 -58.36 30.78
N LEU A 174 -76.11 -57.93 29.52
CA LEU A 174 -77.27 -58.22 28.69
C LEU A 174 -77.39 -59.72 28.39
N GLU A 175 -76.28 -60.37 28.03
CA GLU A 175 -76.22 -61.82 27.78
C GLU A 175 -76.63 -62.63 29.02
N GLU A 176 -76.09 -62.28 30.20
CA GLU A 176 -76.46 -62.88 31.48
C GLU A 176 -77.96 -62.72 31.80
N ALA A 177 -78.52 -61.54 31.58
CA ALA A 177 -79.96 -61.28 31.78
C ALA A 177 -80.82 -62.11 30.82
N LEU A 178 -80.39 -62.24 29.55
CA LEU A 178 -81.07 -63.08 28.56
C LEU A 178 -81.02 -64.55 28.93
N ASP A 179 -79.89 -65.05 29.42
CA ASP A 179 -79.75 -66.45 29.85
C ASP A 179 -80.51 -66.73 31.15
N ALA A 180 -80.53 -65.79 32.09
CA ALA A 180 -81.40 -65.86 33.27
C ALA A 180 -82.87 -65.98 32.86
N LEU A 181 -83.34 -65.14 31.93
CA LEU A 181 -84.71 -65.22 31.39
C LEU A 181 -85.00 -66.55 30.67
N LYS A 182 -84.04 -67.08 29.90
CA LYS A 182 -84.16 -68.41 29.28
C LYS A 182 -84.31 -69.50 30.35
N SER A 183 -83.50 -69.47 31.40
CA SER A 183 -83.54 -70.45 32.49
C SER A 183 -84.85 -70.37 33.29
N GLU A 184 -85.33 -69.17 33.61
CA GLU A 184 -86.65 -68.94 34.25
C GLU A 184 -87.80 -69.44 33.36
N ARG A 185 -87.71 -69.21 32.04
CA ARG A 185 -88.70 -69.75 31.08
C ARG A 185 -88.67 -71.27 31.05
N GLU A 186 -87.49 -71.88 31.08
CA GLU A 186 -87.34 -73.33 31.10
C GLU A 186 -87.85 -73.93 32.41
N GLN A 187 -87.50 -73.36 33.57
CA GLN A 187 -88.05 -73.72 34.87
C GLN A 187 -89.57 -73.60 34.91
N LYS A 188 -90.13 -72.47 34.45
CA LYS A 188 -91.58 -72.26 34.33
C LYS A 188 -92.24 -73.30 33.43
N ASN A 189 -91.58 -73.67 32.33
CA ASN A 189 -92.07 -74.73 31.45
C ASN A 189 -91.99 -76.12 32.10
N SER A 190 -90.94 -76.43 32.85
CA SER A 190 -90.82 -77.67 33.63
C SER A 190 -91.90 -77.76 34.71
N LEU A 191 -92.11 -76.71 35.49
CA LEU A 191 -93.21 -76.62 36.47
C LEU A 191 -94.59 -76.75 35.81
N ARG A 192 -94.79 -76.15 34.63
CA ARG A 192 -96.02 -76.36 33.85
C ARG A 192 -96.19 -77.81 33.41
N LYS A 193 -95.10 -78.48 32.99
CA LYS A 193 -95.13 -79.91 32.64
C LYS A 193 -95.43 -80.79 33.86
N GLU A 194 -94.84 -80.50 35.02
CA GLU A 194 -95.14 -81.18 36.29
C GLU A 194 -96.60 -80.96 36.72
N LEU A 195 -97.11 -79.73 36.63
CA LEU A 195 -98.51 -79.42 36.91
C LEU A 195 -99.44 -80.15 35.93
N ALA A 196 -99.13 -80.14 34.64
CA ALA A 196 -99.88 -80.90 33.63
C ALA A 196 -99.82 -82.41 33.88
N HIS A 197 -98.67 -82.94 34.33
CA HIS A 197 -98.51 -84.33 34.73
C HIS A 197 -99.35 -84.66 35.97
N HIS A 198 -99.36 -83.81 37.01
CA HIS A 198 -100.24 -83.94 38.16
C HIS A 198 -101.73 -83.90 37.79
N ILE A 199 -102.12 -83.03 36.85
CA ILE A 199 -103.48 -83.01 36.28
C ILE A 199 -103.78 -84.34 35.57
N THR A 200 -102.85 -84.86 34.76
CA THR A 200 -103.02 -86.14 34.05
C THR A 200 -103.06 -87.34 35.01
N LEU A 201 -102.26 -87.32 36.08
CA LEU A 201 -102.21 -88.37 37.11
C LEU A 201 -103.45 -88.35 38.01
N SER A 202 -104.02 -87.16 38.26
CA SER A 202 -105.32 -87.01 38.94
C SER A 202 -106.49 -87.41 38.05
N ASP A 203 -106.40 -87.22 36.73
CA ASP A 203 -107.33 -87.78 35.72
C ASP A 203 -107.30 -89.33 35.68
N SER A 204 -106.24 -89.97 36.19
CA SER A 204 -106.13 -91.43 36.31
C SER A 204 -106.80 -92.01 37.57
N VAL A 205 -107.20 -91.19 38.55
CA VAL A 205 -107.90 -91.63 39.78
C VAL A 205 -109.35 -91.11 39.84
N TYR A 206 -109.66 -90.01 39.16
CA TYR A 206 -111.03 -89.56 38.88
C TYR A 206 -111.14 -89.22 37.40
N GLY A 207 -112.02 -89.92 36.68
CA GLY A 207 -111.95 -90.07 35.23
C GLY A 207 -111.88 -88.80 34.37
N ALA A 208 -111.15 -88.96 33.27
CA ALA A 208 -111.08 -88.07 32.11
C ALA A 208 -112.44 -87.50 31.70
N GLY A 209 -112.63 -86.19 31.91
CA GLY A 209 -113.86 -85.53 31.46
C GLY A 209 -113.94 -84.01 31.58
N ALA A 210 -113.07 -83.33 32.35
CA ALA A 210 -113.34 -81.93 32.73
C ALA A 210 -112.27 -80.88 32.33
N HIS A 211 -111.11 -81.25 31.77
CA HIS A 211 -110.02 -80.27 31.54
C HIS A 211 -109.74 -79.87 30.08
N LEU A 212 -110.44 -80.46 29.09
CA LEU A 212 -110.25 -80.11 27.68
C LEU A 212 -110.82 -78.72 27.28
N ALA A 213 -111.44 -77.99 28.20
CA ALA A 213 -112.11 -76.72 27.94
C ALA A 213 -111.24 -75.46 28.20
N LEU A 214 -110.05 -75.59 28.80
CA LEU A 214 -109.19 -74.44 29.16
C LEU A 214 -107.97 -74.24 28.24
N THR A 215 -107.70 -75.17 27.33
CA THR A 215 -106.53 -75.10 26.42
C THR A 215 -106.84 -74.46 25.06
N ALA A 216 -108.11 -74.14 24.79
CA ALA A 216 -108.57 -73.63 23.49
C ALA A 216 -108.65 -72.09 23.35
N THR A 217 -108.15 -71.31 24.33
CA THR A 217 -108.40 -69.84 24.39
C THR A 217 -107.16 -68.94 24.34
N VAL A 218 -105.98 -69.41 23.88
CA VAL A 218 -104.77 -68.54 23.81
C VAL A 218 -104.18 -68.36 22.40
N ASP A 219 -104.68 -69.05 21.36
CA ASP A 219 -104.27 -68.77 19.98
C ASP A 219 -105.09 -67.63 19.36
N GLY A 220 -104.71 -66.40 19.68
CA GLY A 220 -105.30 -65.23 19.05
C GLY A 220 -104.69 -63.92 19.53
N LEU A 221 -103.60 -63.49 18.90
CA LEU A 221 -103.30 -62.06 18.72
C LEU A 221 -102.32 -61.89 17.54
N LYS A 222 -102.89 -61.69 16.34
CA LYS A 222 -102.23 -61.01 15.22
C LYS A 222 -102.35 -59.50 15.45
N PHE A 223 -101.28 -58.74 15.24
CA PHE A 223 -101.37 -57.34 14.90
C PHE A 223 -100.59 -57.08 13.60
N ALA A 224 -101.34 -56.62 12.60
CA ALA A 224 -100.85 -55.93 11.40
C ALA A 224 -100.32 -54.55 11.82
N THR A 225 -99.14 -54.14 11.36
CA THR A 225 -98.91 -53.23 10.23
C THR A 225 -99.56 -51.86 10.41
N GLU A 226 -98.73 -50.82 10.57
CA GLU A 226 -98.89 -49.60 9.77
C GLU A 226 -97.57 -48.84 9.67
N GLU A 227 -97.20 -48.58 8.42
CA GLU A 227 -96.12 -47.72 7.96
C GLU A 227 -96.51 -46.24 8.07
N VAL A 228 -95.53 -45.40 8.37
CA VAL A 228 -95.46 -44.00 7.91
C VAL A 228 -94.07 -43.89 7.29
N GLY A 229 -93.93 -44.03 5.97
CA GLY A 229 -93.98 -42.96 4.96
C GLY A 229 -92.64 -42.21 4.86
N SER A 230 -92.08 -41.82 3.72
CA SER A 230 -92.36 -41.99 2.29
C SER A 230 -91.14 -41.40 1.54
N ASN A 231 -90.67 -42.10 0.49
CA ASN A 231 -90.03 -41.69 -0.78
C ASN A 231 -88.85 -40.69 -0.77
N GLY A 232 -87.64 -40.98 -1.30
CA GLY A 232 -87.28 -41.26 -2.71
C GLY A 232 -87.14 -39.93 -3.48
N THR A 233 -86.01 -39.47 -4.03
CA THR A 233 -85.20 -40.02 -5.15
C THR A 233 -84.06 -39.01 -5.47
N ALA A 234 -82.85 -39.44 -5.88
CA ALA A 234 -82.04 -38.91 -7.01
C ALA A 234 -80.52 -39.18 -6.89
N ILE A 235 -79.97 -39.79 -7.94
CA ILE A 235 -78.56 -39.87 -8.42
C ILE A 235 -78.03 -38.45 -8.79
N PRO A 236 -76.71 -38.08 -8.97
CA PRO A 236 -75.51 -38.88 -9.32
C PRO A 236 -74.14 -38.53 -8.67
N ASN A 237 -73.14 -39.35 -9.06
CA ASN A 237 -71.74 -39.02 -9.46
C ASN A 237 -70.56 -39.06 -8.48
N GLY A 238 -69.60 -39.93 -8.86
CA GLY A 238 -68.14 -39.74 -8.82
C GLY A 238 -67.46 -40.00 -7.47
N ALA A 239 -66.30 -40.66 -7.36
CA ALA A 239 -65.41 -41.32 -8.30
C ALA A 239 -64.40 -42.12 -7.47
N ASN A 240 -63.94 -43.25 -8.02
CA ASN A 240 -62.66 -43.98 -7.83
C ASN A 240 -62.20 -44.30 -6.39
N GLY A 241 -61.79 -45.52 -6.05
CA GLY A 241 -61.29 -46.63 -6.85
C GLY A 241 -59.98 -47.09 -6.23
N ASN A 242 -59.86 -48.39 -5.92
CA ASN A 242 -58.59 -49.11 -5.79
C ASN A 242 -58.89 -50.57 -5.49
N GLU A 243 -58.59 -51.47 -6.43
CA GLU A 243 -58.03 -52.79 -6.16
C GLU A 243 -57.14 -53.21 -7.36
N ASP A 244 -55.93 -53.64 -6.99
CA ASP A 244 -55.14 -54.77 -7.50
C ASP A 244 -54.66 -54.85 -8.96
N SER A 245 -53.33 -54.92 -9.14
CA SER A 245 -52.61 -56.19 -9.40
C SER A 245 -51.23 -56.03 -10.04
N ASN A 246 -50.29 -56.75 -9.45
CA ASN A 246 -49.02 -57.34 -9.91
C ASN A 246 -48.74 -57.47 -11.43
N GLY A 247 -47.43 -57.44 -11.79
CA GLY A 247 -46.91 -58.25 -12.89
C GLY A 247 -45.69 -57.73 -13.68
N ASP A 248 -44.49 -58.09 -13.21
CA ASP A 248 -43.40 -58.73 -13.98
C ASP A 248 -42.64 -58.07 -15.17
N CYS A 249 -41.38 -57.72 -14.85
CA CYS A 249 -40.06 -58.11 -15.40
C CYS A 249 -39.58 -57.97 -16.89
N ASN A 250 -38.25 -57.72 -16.96
CA ASN A 250 -37.25 -57.72 -18.05
C ASN A 250 -37.33 -56.61 -19.11
N GLY A 251 -36.27 -55.88 -19.50
CA GLY A 251 -34.83 -55.98 -19.30
C GLY A 251 -34.12 -55.69 -20.63
N HIS A 252 -33.23 -54.68 -20.72
CA HIS A 252 -32.09 -54.73 -21.65
C HIS A 252 -31.02 -53.65 -21.39
N LEU A 253 -29.78 -54.13 -21.29
CA LEU A 253 -28.51 -53.41 -21.34
C LEU A 253 -28.25 -52.89 -22.77
N GLY A 254 -27.69 -51.68 -22.92
CA GLY A 254 -27.32 -51.12 -24.22
C GLY A 254 -26.33 -49.96 -24.13
N LEU A 255 -25.03 -50.30 -24.13
CA LEU A 255 -23.90 -49.41 -24.36
C LEU A 255 -23.93 -48.85 -25.79
N ALA A 256 -23.90 -47.53 -25.97
CA ALA A 256 -23.46 -46.92 -27.24
C ALA A 256 -22.84 -45.54 -27.02
N LYS A 257 -21.64 -45.43 -27.58
CA LYS A 257 -20.67 -44.34 -27.55
C LYS A 257 -20.80 -43.60 -28.87
N ILE A 258 -21.09 -42.29 -28.88
CA ILE A 258 -20.88 -41.47 -30.08
C ILE A 258 -20.49 -40.04 -29.67
N ASN A 259 -19.24 -39.68 -29.98
CA ASN A 259 -18.74 -38.31 -30.11
C ASN A 259 -19.49 -37.59 -31.26
N GLY A 260 -19.70 -36.28 -31.16
CA GLY A 260 -20.16 -35.48 -32.30
C GLY A 260 -20.22 -33.99 -31.99
N ASP A 261 -19.29 -33.25 -32.58
CA ASP A 261 -19.01 -31.82 -32.47
C ASP A 261 -20.16 -30.85 -32.84
N TYR A 262 -20.09 -29.68 -32.19
CA TYR A 262 -20.56 -28.33 -32.52
C TYR A 262 -21.54 -28.12 -33.69
N ARG A 263 -22.68 -27.47 -33.38
CA ARG A 263 -23.16 -26.26 -34.09
C ARG A 263 -24.23 -25.49 -33.31
N LEU A 264 -24.04 -24.17 -33.23
CA LEU A 264 -25.00 -23.16 -32.77
C LEU A 264 -26.20 -23.07 -33.72
N PRO A 265 -27.39 -22.69 -33.23
CA PRO A 265 -28.11 -21.60 -33.89
C PRO A 265 -28.68 -20.56 -32.91
N ARG A 266 -28.93 -19.39 -33.50
CA ARG A 266 -29.26 -18.10 -32.91
C ARG A 266 -30.78 -17.88 -32.90
N ASN A 267 -31.25 -17.28 -31.80
CA ASN A 267 -32.48 -16.47 -31.57
C ASN A 267 -33.89 -17.11 -31.65
N GLY A 268 -34.65 -16.92 -30.56
CA GLY A 268 -36.12 -16.99 -30.50
C GLY A 268 -36.64 -16.65 -29.10
N GLU A 269 -37.19 -15.44 -28.92
CA GLU A 269 -37.95 -15.01 -27.74
C GLU A 269 -39.28 -15.78 -27.62
N GLY A 270 -39.68 -16.12 -26.39
CA GLY A 270 -41.04 -16.58 -26.11
C GLY A 270 -41.16 -17.50 -24.89
N LEU A 271 -41.59 -16.90 -23.77
CA LEU A 271 -42.26 -17.48 -22.59
C LEU A 271 -42.36 -19.01 -22.50
N HIS A 272 -41.72 -19.62 -21.49
CA HIS A 272 -42.35 -20.54 -20.53
C HIS A 272 -41.36 -20.85 -19.38
N GLY A 273 -41.83 -20.73 -18.13
CA GLY A 273 -41.03 -20.87 -16.91
C GLY A 273 -40.50 -22.29 -16.68
N PRO A 274 -39.37 -22.45 -15.97
CA PRO A 274 -38.63 -23.70 -15.94
C PRO A 274 -39.20 -24.63 -14.86
N VAL A 275 -39.54 -25.85 -15.24
CA VAL A 275 -39.23 -26.99 -14.37
C VAL A 275 -37.85 -27.46 -14.83
N SER A 276 -36.82 -26.76 -14.35
CA SER A 276 -35.45 -27.22 -14.51
C SER A 276 -35.27 -28.45 -13.63
N ASP A 277 -34.98 -29.58 -14.25
CA ASP A 277 -34.59 -30.80 -13.57
C ASP A 277 -33.33 -30.52 -12.71
N LEU A 278 -33.43 -30.73 -11.40
CA LEU A 278 -32.42 -30.38 -10.38
C LEU A 278 -31.04 -30.98 -10.69
N PHE A 279 -31.02 -32.11 -11.41
CA PHE A 279 -29.80 -32.76 -11.87
C PHE A 279 -29.11 -31.97 -13.00
N SER A 280 -29.88 -31.30 -13.86
CA SER A 280 -29.33 -30.45 -14.94
C SER A 280 -28.84 -29.11 -14.41
N GLU A 281 -29.47 -28.54 -13.38
CA GLU A 281 -29.03 -27.30 -12.72
C GLU A 281 -27.75 -27.50 -11.88
N LEU A 282 -27.66 -28.61 -11.14
CA LEU A 282 -26.45 -28.95 -10.38
C LEU A 282 -25.27 -29.25 -11.33
N ASN A 283 -25.50 -30.04 -12.39
CA ASN A 283 -24.46 -30.30 -13.37
C ASN A 283 -24.09 -29.06 -14.20
N LEU A 284 -25.02 -28.15 -14.51
CA LEU A 284 -24.71 -26.93 -15.26
C LEU A 284 -23.86 -25.95 -14.44
N SER A 285 -24.17 -25.77 -13.16
CA SER A 285 -23.39 -24.90 -12.27
C SER A 285 -22.00 -25.48 -11.99
N GLU A 286 -21.88 -26.80 -11.83
CA GLU A 286 -20.58 -27.48 -11.70
C GLU A 286 -19.75 -27.39 -13.00
N ILE A 287 -20.36 -27.60 -14.16
CA ILE A 287 -19.71 -27.44 -15.47
C ILE A 287 -19.30 -25.98 -15.71
N GLN A 288 -20.11 -25.00 -15.32
CA GLN A 288 -19.76 -23.58 -15.42
C GLN A 288 -18.58 -23.23 -14.51
N LYS A 289 -18.55 -23.76 -13.28
CA LYS A 289 -17.43 -23.58 -12.35
C LYS A 289 -16.15 -24.21 -12.88
N LEU A 290 -16.23 -25.43 -13.44
CA LEU A 290 -15.09 -26.08 -14.08
C LEU A 290 -14.60 -25.33 -15.32
N LYS A 291 -15.49 -24.73 -16.12
CA LYS A 291 -15.12 -23.85 -17.24
C LYS A 291 -14.41 -22.58 -16.77
N GLN A 292 -14.89 -21.97 -15.69
CA GLN A 292 -14.25 -20.79 -15.10
C GLN A 292 -12.86 -21.14 -14.57
N GLN A 293 -12.71 -22.28 -13.89
CA GLN A 293 -11.42 -22.78 -13.42
C GLN A 293 -10.47 -23.11 -14.58
N LEU A 294 -10.98 -23.71 -15.66
CA LEU A 294 -10.18 -23.99 -16.86
C LEU A 294 -9.68 -22.69 -17.51
N LEU A 295 -10.56 -21.69 -17.67
CA LEU A 295 -10.21 -20.40 -18.24
C LEU A 295 -9.17 -19.67 -17.37
N GLN A 296 -9.31 -19.77 -16.04
CA GLN A 296 -8.34 -19.23 -15.09
C GLN A 296 -6.97 -19.89 -15.24
N VAL A 297 -6.93 -21.23 -15.32
CA VAL A 297 -5.69 -21.99 -15.54
C VAL A 297 -5.09 -21.68 -16.92
N GLU A 298 -5.90 -21.46 -17.95
CA GLU A 298 -5.42 -21.03 -19.28
C GLU A 298 -4.82 -19.63 -19.25
N CYS A 299 -5.40 -18.70 -18.48
CA CYS A 299 -4.84 -17.37 -18.26
C CYS A 299 -3.52 -17.44 -17.48
N GLU A 300 -3.47 -18.24 -16.41
CA GLU A 300 -2.25 -18.48 -15.61
C GLU A 300 -1.16 -19.13 -16.44
N LYS A 301 -1.49 -20.15 -17.26
CA LYS A 301 -0.56 -20.77 -18.21
C LYS A 301 0.01 -19.74 -19.19
N SER A 302 -0.83 -18.85 -19.72
CA SER A 302 -0.39 -17.81 -20.66
C SER A 302 0.53 -16.79 -19.98
N SER A 303 0.21 -16.39 -18.75
CA SER A 303 1.06 -15.53 -17.92
C SER A 303 2.41 -16.17 -17.60
N LEU A 304 2.41 -17.46 -17.21
CA LEU A 304 3.64 -18.21 -16.94
C LEU A 304 4.50 -18.39 -18.20
N LEU A 305 3.88 -18.60 -19.37
CA LEU A 305 4.63 -18.66 -20.64
C LEU A 305 5.27 -17.32 -20.99
N MET A 306 4.58 -16.20 -20.75
CA MET A 306 5.14 -14.86 -20.94
C MET A 306 6.32 -14.62 -19.98
N ASN A 307 6.17 -14.96 -18.71
CA ASN A 307 7.25 -14.84 -17.71
C ASN A 307 8.45 -15.75 -18.05
N LEU A 308 8.19 -16.96 -18.54
CA LEU A 308 9.25 -17.88 -18.99
C LEU A 308 9.99 -17.29 -20.19
N GLN A 309 9.28 -16.71 -21.16
CA GLN A 309 9.87 -16.04 -22.31
C GLN A 309 10.71 -14.83 -21.88
N GLU A 310 10.19 -14.00 -20.96
CA GLU A 310 10.92 -12.85 -20.41
C GLU A 310 12.19 -13.30 -19.69
N ALA A 311 12.10 -14.29 -18.80
CA ALA A 311 13.26 -14.87 -18.12
C ALA A 311 14.29 -15.45 -19.11
N GLN A 312 13.83 -16.08 -20.19
CA GLN A 312 14.70 -16.60 -21.25
C GLN A 312 15.40 -15.47 -22.02
N THR A 313 14.71 -14.37 -22.33
CA THR A 313 15.33 -13.19 -22.96
C THR A 313 16.34 -12.51 -22.04
N GLN A 314 16.04 -12.43 -20.74
CA GLN A 314 16.95 -11.85 -19.75
C GLN A 314 18.19 -12.73 -19.55
N LEU A 315 18.03 -14.05 -19.59
CA LEU A 315 19.17 -14.98 -19.60
C LEU A 315 20.03 -14.81 -20.85
N GLN A 316 19.44 -14.68 -22.04
CA GLN A 316 20.21 -14.43 -23.27
C GLN A 316 20.97 -13.11 -23.21
N HIS A 317 20.35 -12.04 -22.69
CA HIS A 317 21.00 -10.74 -22.52
C HIS A 317 22.18 -10.82 -21.53
N THR A 318 21.98 -11.50 -20.39
CA THR A 318 23.06 -11.67 -19.39
C THR A 318 24.18 -12.57 -19.88
N GLN A 319 23.87 -13.61 -20.66
CA GLN A 319 24.88 -14.42 -21.35
C GLN A 319 25.66 -13.59 -22.38
N GLY A 320 24.99 -12.75 -23.17
CA GLY A 320 25.64 -11.82 -24.10
C GLY A 320 26.60 -10.85 -23.40
N ALA A 321 26.12 -10.18 -22.35
CA ALA A 321 26.96 -9.27 -21.54
C ALA A 321 28.15 -10.01 -20.91
N LEU A 322 27.94 -11.24 -20.42
CA LEU A 322 29.01 -12.06 -19.88
C LEU A 322 30.05 -12.43 -20.96
N THR A 323 29.63 -12.79 -22.17
CA THR A 323 30.56 -13.07 -23.28
C THR A 323 31.36 -11.83 -23.67
N GLU A 324 30.75 -10.65 -23.70
CA GLU A 324 31.45 -9.38 -23.96
C GLU A 324 32.50 -9.07 -22.90
N GLN A 325 32.18 -9.31 -21.62
CA GLN A 325 33.15 -9.17 -20.53
C GLN A 325 34.32 -10.15 -20.68
N HIS A 326 34.06 -11.41 -21.05
CA HIS A 326 35.11 -12.39 -21.31
C HIS A 326 36.02 -11.96 -22.47
N GLU A 327 35.45 -11.45 -23.57
CA GLU A 327 36.25 -10.91 -24.68
C GLU A 327 37.08 -9.69 -24.28
N CYS A 328 36.52 -8.79 -23.47
CA CYS A 328 37.25 -7.62 -22.97
C CYS A 328 38.44 -8.03 -22.10
N VAL A 329 38.23 -8.98 -21.19
CA VAL A 329 39.29 -9.56 -20.35
C VAL A 329 40.33 -10.28 -21.21
N HIS A 330 39.91 -11.01 -22.24
CA HIS A 330 40.83 -11.66 -23.17
C HIS A 330 41.70 -10.65 -23.92
N ARG A 331 41.11 -9.57 -24.48
CA ARG A 331 41.85 -8.49 -25.14
C ARG A 331 42.83 -7.80 -24.20
N LEU A 332 42.43 -7.55 -22.95
CA LEU A 332 43.31 -6.97 -21.94
C LEU A 332 44.48 -7.91 -21.61
N THR A 333 44.20 -9.20 -21.47
CA THR A 333 45.20 -10.24 -21.22
C THR A 333 46.22 -10.33 -22.36
N GLU A 334 45.77 -10.26 -23.62
CA GLU A 334 46.65 -10.19 -24.79
C GLU A 334 47.54 -8.95 -24.77
N ARG A 335 46.99 -7.77 -24.43
CA ARG A 335 47.76 -6.52 -24.34
C ARG A 335 48.82 -6.59 -23.24
N ILE A 336 48.49 -7.16 -22.08
CA ILE A 336 49.44 -7.39 -20.98
C ILE A 336 50.56 -8.34 -21.42
N ASN A 337 50.21 -9.44 -22.10
CA ASN A 337 51.20 -10.39 -22.59
C ASN A 337 52.11 -9.79 -23.68
N ALA A 338 51.60 -8.89 -24.52
CA ALA A 338 52.40 -8.14 -25.48
C ALA A 338 53.39 -7.19 -24.79
N MET A 339 52.94 -6.45 -23.76
CA MET A 339 53.82 -5.58 -22.97
C MET A 339 54.92 -6.36 -22.24
N LYS A 340 54.60 -7.55 -21.70
CA LYS A 340 55.60 -8.42 -21.05
C LYS A 340 56.68 -8.88 -22.02
N ARG A 341 56.34 -9.24 -23.26
CA ARG A 341 57.33 -9.63 -24.29
C ARG A 341 58.28 -8.49 -24.64
N LEU A 342 57.75 -7.27 -24.83
CA LEU A 342 58.56 -6.09 -25.12
C LEU A 342 59.52 -5.72 -23.98
N HIS A 343 59.14 -6.00 -22.72
CA HIS A 343 60.02 -5.80 -21.57
C HIS A 343 61.18 -6.81 -21.54
N SER A 344 60.88 -8.09 -21.79
CA SER A 344 61.91 -9.13 -21.84
C SER A 344 62.89 -8.95 -23.00
N ASP A 345 62.43 -8.43 -24.15
CA ASP A 345 63.30 -8.15 -25.30
C ASP A 345 64.27 -6.98 -25.03
N LYS A 346 63.90 -6.05 -24.15
CA LYS A 346 64.73 -4.88 -23.79
C LYS A 346 65.82 -5.22 -22.77
N GLU A 347 65.55 -6.12 -21.84
CA GLU A 347 66.54 -6.57 -20.83
C GLU A 347 67.68 -7.41 -21.45
N MET A 348 67.44 -8.08 -22.58
CA MET A 348 68.46 -8.89 -23.28
C MET A 348 69.40 -8.04 -24.16
N ALA A 349 69.09 -6.76 -24.40
CA ALA A 349 69.88 -5.86 -25.25
C ALA A 349 70.94 -5.04 -24.49
N ASP A 350 70.75 -4.76 -23.20
CA ASP A 350 71.63 -3.90 -22.39
C ASP A 350 72.87 -4.63 -21.80
N ALA A 351 73.01 -5.94 -22.01
CA ALA A 351 74.03 -6.76 -21.34
C ALA A 351 75.35 -6.97 -22.12
N GLN A 352 75.58 -6.35 -23.29
CA GLN A 352 76.65 -6.75 -24.21
C GLN A 352 77.79 -5.73 -24.47
N GLU A 353 77.77 -4.52 -23.89
CA GLU A 353 78.85 -3.53 -24.09
C GLU A 353 79.55 -3.15 -22.78
N SER A 354 80.76 -3.69 -22.54
CA SER A 354 81.89 -3.02 -21.86
C SER A 354 82.88 -4.03 -21.25
N GLU A 355 83.99 -4.37 -21.92
CA GLU A 355 85.29 -4.67 -21.28
C GLU A 355 86.47 -4.57 -22.28
N THR A 356 87.42 -3.65 -22.08
CA THR A 356 88.88 -3.83 -22.35
C THR A 356 89.72 -2.74 -21.65
N PRO A 357 90.77 -3.06 -20.87
CA PRO A 357 91.79 -2.11 -20.42
C PRO A 357 93.19 -2.41 -21.00
N ASP A 358 93.99 -1.37 -21.25
CA ASP A 358 95.33 -1.44 -21.87
C ASP A 358 96.45 -1.11 -20.86
N GLY A 359 97.62 -1.72 -21.02
CA GLY A 359 98.75 -1.69 -20.07
C GLY A 359 100.01 -0.98 -20.59
N LEU A 360 100.69 -0.24 -19.68
CA LEU A 360 102.08 0.26 -19.76
C LEU A 360 103.04 -0.86 -19.23
N PRO A 361 104.42 -0.84 -19.29
CA PRO A 361 105.35 0.28 -19.52
C PRO A 361 106.77 -0.06 -20.10
N SER A 362 107.75 0.88 -19.90
CA SER A 362 109.23 0.73 -19.78
C SER A 362 110.08 1.22 -20.97
N LEU A 363 111.31 1.76 -20.86
CA LEU A 363 112.10 2.60 -19.93
C LEU A 363 113.46 2.82 -20.64
N GLY A 364 113.88 4.07 -20.85
CA GLY A 364 115.28 4.52 -20.69
C GLY A 364 116.33 4.26 -21.79
N GLU A 365 116.47 5.20 -22.74
CA GLU A 365 117.78 5.76 -23.14
C GLU A 365 117.53 7.17 -23.72
N VAL A 366 118.01 8.20 -23.03
CA VAL A 366 118.00 9.61 -23.48
C VAL A 366 119.30 9.78 -24.26
N ASP A 367 119.33 10.32 -25.48
CA ASP A 367 119.36 11.77 -25.68
C ASP A 367 119.27 12.13 -27.18
N ILE A 368 118.78 13.33 -27.46
CA ILE A 368 118.52 13.95 -28.79
C ILE A 368 117.18 13.56 -29.45
N HIS A 369 116.91 12.30 -29.82
CA HIS A 369 115.59 11.93 -30.37
C HIS A 369 114.47 11.93 -29.31
N GLY A 370 114.85 11.76 -28.03
CA GLY A 370 113.93 11.85 -26.90
C GLY A 370 113.39 13.27 -26.67
N MET A 371 114.18 14.30 -27.00
CA MET A 371 113.76 15.69 -26.86
C MET A 371 112.75 16.08 -27.96
N GLU A 372 113.00 15.69 -29.21
CA GLU A 372 112.04 15.86 -30.32
C GLU A 372 110.78 15.00 -30.14
N SER A 373 110.92 13.77 -29.61
CA SER A 373 109.79 12.91 -29.24
C SER A 373 108.97 13.50 -28.09
N LEU A 374 109.63 14.11 -27.10
CA LEU A 374 108.96 14.80 -25.99
C LEU A 374 108.27 16.08 -26.48
N GLU A 375 108.87 16.81 -27.42
CA GLU A 375 108.25 17.97 -28.08
C GLU A 375 107.01 17.55 -28.89
N CYS A 376 107.07 16.44 -29.64
CA CYS A 376 105.91 15.89 -30.34
C CYS A 376 104.83 15.42 -29.37
N LYS A 377 105.19 14.73 -28.28
CA LYS A 377 104.25 14.35 -27.21
C LYS A 377 103.62 15.56 -26.53
N TYR A 378 104.39 16.63 -26.32
CA TYR A 378 103.88 17.88 -25.77
C TYR A 378 102.93 18.57 -26.74
N LYS A 379 103.24 18.61 -28.05
CA LYS A 379 102.31 19.15 -29.07
C LYS A 379 101.01 18.35 -29.15
N VAL A 380 101.08 17.02 -29.16
CA VAL A 380 99.91 16.14 -29.14
C VAL A 380 99.09 16.32 -27.87
N ALA A 381 99.73 16.39 -26.70
CA ALA A 381 99.05 16.67 -25.45
C ALA A 381 98.43 18.08 -25.42
N VAL A 382 99.08 19.08 -26.02
CA VAL A 382 98.51 20.44 -26.14
C VAL A 382 97.31 20.45 -27.07
N THR A 383 97.33 19.74 -28.21
CA THR A 383 96.16 19.61 -29.09
C THR A 383 95.03 18.86 -28.39
N GLU A 384 95.33 17.77 -27.69
CA GLU A 384 94.34 17.02 -26.92
C GLU A 384 93.73 17.87 -25.79
N VAL A 385 94.53 18.70 -25.12
CA VAL A 385 94.03 19.68 -24.13
C VAL A 385 93.16 20.74 -24.78
N ILE A 386 93.47 21.19 -25.99
CA ILE A 386 92.64 22.14 -26.74
C ILE A 386 91.31 21.47 -27.15
N ASP A 387 91.36 20.24 -27.63
CA ASP A 387 90.19 19.47 -28.04
C ASP A 387 89.31 19.14 -26.83
N LEU A 388 89.87 18.66 -25.72
CA LEU A 388 89.16 18.46 -24.46
C LEU A 388 88.57 19.75 -23.92
N LYS A 389 89.24 20.89 -24.11
CA LYS A 389 88.71 22.20 -23.71
C LYS A 389 87.56 22.66 -24.62
N ALA A 390 87.60 22.33 -25.90
CA ALA A 390 86.51 22.56 -26.84
C ALA A 390 85.31 21.66 -26.52
N GLU A 391 85.54 20.38 -26.20
CA GLU A 391 84.52 19.44 -25.76
C GLU A 391 83.91 19.85 -24.42
N LEU A 392 84.71 20.27 -23.44
CA LEU A 392 84.21 20.83 -22.18
C LEU A 392 83.35 22.07 -22.41
N LYS A 393 83.75 22.93 -23.36
CA LYS A 393 82.97 24.12 -23.72
C LYS A 393 81.65 23.74 -24.39
N ALA A 394 81.68 22.79 -25.33
CA ALA A 394 80.49 22.30 -26.01
C ALA A 394 79.55 21.55 -25.06
N LEU A 395 80.09 20.77 -24.12
CA LEU A 395 79.31 20.06 -23.10
C LEU A 395 78.71 21.04 -22.09
N LYS A 396 79.44 22.08 -21.69
CA LYS A 396 78.94 23.17 -20.85
C LYS A 396 77.82 23.95 -21.54
N GLU A 397 77.96 24.22 -22.83
CA GLU A 397 76.93 24.90 -23.64
C GLU A 397 75.67 24.03 -23.80
N LYS A 398 75.83 22.72 -24.05
CA LYS A 398 74.71 21.76 -24.05
C LYS A 398 74.04 21.64 -22.69
N SER A 399 74.81 21.60 -21.60
CA SER A 399 74.27 21.58 -20.23
C SER A 399 73.49 22.85 -19.92
N ASN A 400 74.00 24.01 -20.31
CA ASN A 400 73.30 25.29 -20.13
C ASN A 400 72.00 25.32 -20.94
N HIS A 401 72.04 24.88 -22.20
CA HIS A 401 70.85 24.84 -23.06
C HIS A 401 69.78 23.86 -22.53
N CYS A 402 70.19 22.72 -21.98
CA CYS A 402 69.28 21.77 -21.35
C CYS A 402 68.66 22.35 -20.06
N VAL A 403 69.44 23.08 -19.26
CA VAL A 403 68.96 23.71 -18.02
C VAL A 403 67.99 24.86 -18.32
N GLU A 404 68.25 25.67 -19.36
CA GLU A 404 67.35 26.75 -19.79
C GLU A 404 66.04 26.19 -20.36
N GLY A 405 66.11 25.20 -21.27
CA GLY A 405 64.92 24.54 -21.82
C GLY A 405 64.10 23.80 -20.77
N GLN A 406 64.77 23.15 -19.81
CA GLN A 406 64.10 22.49 -18.69
C GLN A 406 63.47 23.51 -17.72
N GLY A 407 64.07 24.69 -17.53
CA GLY A 407 63.51 25.77 -16.71
C GLY A 407 62.21 26.35 -17.28
N GLU A 408 62.13 26.52 -18.60
CA GLU A 408 60.91 26.97 -19.30
C GLU A 408 59.82 25.89 -19.33
N GLU A 409 60.20 24.61 -19.48
CA GLU A 409 59.26 23.50 -19.41
C GLU A 409 58.75 23.29 -17.97
N TRP A 410 59.59 23.54 -16.96
CA TRP A 410 59.20 23.51 -15.56
C TRP A 410 58.24 24.65 -15.22
N SER A 411 58.51 25.88 -15.67
CA SER A 411 57.59 27.00 -15.44
C SER A 411 56.25 26.82 -16.17
N SER A 412 56.25 26.31 -17.41
CA SER A 412 55.01 25.97 -18.12
C SER A 412 54.23 24.84 -17.44
N SER A 413 54.93 23.86 -16.86
CA SER A 413 54.31 22.78 -16.11
C SER A 413 53.76 23.26 -14.76
N ASP A 414 54.48 24.15 -14.08
CA ASP A 414 54.08 24.77 -12.82
C ASP A 414 52.83 25.65 -12.98
N GLU A 415 52.75 26.46 -14.05
CA GLU A 415 51.54 27.21 -14.40
C GLU A 415 50.34 26.29 -14.67
N LYS A 416 50.55 25.18 -15.39
CA LYS A 416 49.49 24.18 -15.61
C LYS A 416 49.04 23.52 -14.31
N VAL A 417 49.98 23.20 -13.42
CA VAL A 417 49.70 22.63 -12.10
C VAL A 417 48.91 23.64 -11.26
N GLN A 418 49.27 24.92 -11.28
CA GLN A 418 48.56 25.98 -10.56
C GLN A 418 47.12 26.16 -11.06
N VAL A 419 46.90 26.14 -12.38
CA VAL A 419 45.54 26.22 -12.97
C VAL A 419 44.70 24.99 -12.61
N LEU A 420 45.30 23.80 -12.61
CA LEU A 420 44.63 22.57 -12.18
C LEU A 420 44.30 22.60 -10.69
N ASP A 421 45.21 23.09 -9.84
CA ASP A 421 44.98 23.25 -8.40
C ASP A 421 43.82 24.22 -8.13
N GLU A 422 43.78 25.36 -8.81
CA GLU A 422 42.65 26.29 -8.72
C GLU A 422 41.33 25.67 -9.21
N GLN A 423 41.38 24.82 -10.25
CA GLN A 423 40.19 24.11 -10.74
C GLN A 423 39.72 23.07 -9.71
N VAL A 424 40.63 22.33 -9.09
CA VAL A 424 40.33 21.39 -8.00
C VAL A 424 39.74 22.14 -6.82
N ASN A 425 40.34 23.24 -6.38
CA ASN A 425 39.83 24.08 -5.29
C ASN A 425 38.41 24.61 -5.56
N ARG A 426 38.12 25.04 -6.80
CA ARG A 426 36.76 25.45 -7.20
C ARG A 426 35.77 24.29 -7.14
N LEU A 427 36.17 23.10 -7.59
CA LEU A 427 35.33 21.90 -7.54
C LEU A 427 35.10 21.43 -6.11
N GLU A 428 36.14 21.42 -5.26
CA GLU A 428 36.04 21.10 -3.84
C GLU A 428 35.11 22.05 -3.10
N GLN A 429 35.23 23.36 -3.37
CA GLN A 429 34.34 24.35 -2.78
C GLN A 429 32.89 24.18 -3.26
N SER A 430 32.68 23.84 -4.53
CA SER A 430 31.35 23.53 -5.07
C SER A 430 30.76 22.26 -4.45
N CYS A 431 31.57 21.20 -4.30
CA CYS A 431 31.16 19.97 -3.62
C CYS A 431 30.82 20.24 -2.16
N ARG A 432 31.62 21.03 -1.44
CA ARG A 432 31.35 21.38 -0.04
C ARG A 432 30.03 22.14 0.11
N LYS A 433 29.81 23.16 -0.74
CA LYS A 433 28.52 23.89 -0.80
C LYS A 433 27.34 22.98 -1.14
N ALA A 434 27.53 22.00 -2.03
CA ALA A 434 26.50 21.03 -2.36
C ALA A 434 26.19 20.09 -1.19
N CYS A 435 27.22 19.57 -0.51
CA CYS A 435 27.07 18.75 0.70
C CYS A 435 26.36 19.53 1.83
N ASP A 436 26.74 20.77 2.07
CA ASP A 436 26.08 21.62 3.08
C ASP A 436 24.60 21.84 2.73
N ARG A 437 24.30 22.06 1.44
CA ARG A 437 22.91 22.19 0.98
C ARG A 437 22.10 20.90 1.15
N VAL A 438 22.72 19.74 0.89
CA VAL A 438 22.08 18.44 1.13
C VAL A 438 21.80 18.25 2.62
N ALA A 439 22.77 18.53 3.50
CA ALA A 439 22.60 18.42 4.94
C ALA A 439 21.48 19.35 5.46
N CYS A 440 21.38 20.57 4.95
CA CYS A 440 20.28 21.49 5.27
C CYS A 440 18.92 20.92 4.83
N LEU A 441 18.82 20.41 3.58
CA LEU A 441 17.57 19.83 3.08
C LEU A 441 17.18 18.55 3.83
N GLU A 442 18.14 17.73 4.24
CA GLU A 442 17.89 16.55 5.08
C GLU A 442 17.36 16.95 6.46
N ALA A 443 17.93 18.00 7.07
CA ALA A 443 17.44 18.52 8.35
C ALA A 443 16.02 19.10 8.24
N GLU A 444 15.74 19.85 7.17
CA GLU A 444 14.39 20.37 6.88
C GLU A 444 13.38 19.23 6.65
N LEU A 445 13.76 18.19 5.91
CA LEU A 445 12.93 17.02 5.68
C LEU A 445 12.63 16.27 6.99
N GLN A 446 13.64 16.09 7.85
CA GLN A 446 13.46 15.48 9.17
C GLN A 446 12.53 16.31 10.06
N ALA A 447 12.71 17.64 10.08
CA ALA A 447 11.84 18.54 10.82
C ALA A 447 10.38 18.50 10.31
N ALA A 448 10.18 18.56 8.99
CA ALA A 448 8.87 18.46 8.37
C ALA A 448 8.19 17.10 8.65
N THR A 449 8.98 16.01 8.64
CA THR A 449 8.49 14.67 9.01
C THR A 449 8.08 14.64 10.48
N GLY A 450 8.87 15.23 11.38
CA GLY A 450 8.52 15.39 12.80
C GLY A 450 7.16 16.08 12.97
N VAL A 451 6.98 17.24 12.34
CA VAL A 451 5.70 17.98 12.38
C VAL A 451 4.55 17.17 11.79
N ALA A 452 4.75 16.46 10.68
CA ALA A 452 3.72 15.61 10.09
C ALA A 452 3.32 14.47 11.03
N THR A 453 4.28 13.83 11.71
CA THR A 453 3.99 12.77 12.69
C THR A 453 3.26 13.31 13.93
N GLU A 454 3.63 14.49 14.42
CA GLU A 454 2.92 15.16 15.52
C GLU A 454 1.49 15.54 15.11
N SER A 455 1.31 16.10 13.92
CA SER A 455 -0.01 16.43 13.36
C SER A 455 -0.89 15.18 13.23
N HIS A 456 -0.33 14.06 12.76
CA HIS A 456 -1.04 12.78 12.71
C HIS A 456 -1.41 12.27 14.11
N GLY A 457 -0.51 12.40 15.10
CA GLY A 457 -0.79 12.06 16.50
C GLY A 457 -1.92 12.90 17.10
N MET A 458 -1.95 14.21 16.83
CA MET A 458 -3.05 15.09 17.25
C MET A 458 -4.37 14.71 16.57
N LEU A 459 -4.33 14.36 15.28
CA LEU A 459 -5.51 13.93 14.53
C LEU A 459 -6.12 12.64 15.09
N ASN A 460 -5.27 11.65 15.40
CA ASN A 460 -5.70 10.39 16.02
C ASN A 460 -6.33 10.64 17.40
N THR A 461 -5.73 11.52 18.21
CA THR A 461 -6.29 11.92 19.50
C THR A 461 -7.66 12.60 19.34
N ALA A 462 -7.80 13.50 18.36
CA ALA A 462 -9.08 14.14 18.05
C ALA A 462 -10.14 13.14 17.56
N GLN A 463 -9.75 12.13 16.79
CA GLN A 463 -10.64 11.06 16.35
C GLN A 463 -11.12 10.21 17.54
N ASP A 464 -10.22 9.84 18.44
CA ASP A 464 -10.55 9.08 19.67
C ASP A 464 -11.50 9.84 20.59
N ASP A 465 -11.28 11.15 20.75
CA ASP A 465 -12.15 12.03 21.53
C ASP A 465 -13.54 12.12 20.91
N LEU A 466 -13.61 12.18 19.58
CA LEU A 466 -14.87 12.24 18.85
C LEU A 466 -15.64 10.90 18.95
N VAL A 467 -14.94 9.76 18.96
CA VAL A 467 -15.58 8.45 19.20
C VAL A 467 -16.12 8.39 20.63
N THR A 468 -15.34 8.87 21.60
CA THR A 468 -15.76 8.96 23.00
C THR A 468 -17.02 9.83 23.14
N PHE A 469 -17.07 10.98 22.46
CA PHE A 469 -18.23 11.86 22.50
C PHE A 469 -19.48 11.20 21.91
N SER A 470 -19.33 10.46 20.82
CA SER A 470 -20.42 9.65 20.23
C SER A 470 -20.95 8.59 21.21
N GLU A 471 -20.05 7.89 21.92
CA GLU A 471 -20.42 6.90 22.93
C GLU A 471 -21.24 7.53 24.07
N GLU A 472 -20.79 8.68 24.58
CA GLU A 472 -21.45 9.39 25.68
C GLU A 472 -22.81 9.97 25.26
N LEU A 473 -22.94 10.48 24.03
CA LEU A 473 -24.22 10.91 23.48
C LEU A 473 -25.22 9.77 23.37
N ALA A 474 -24.77 8.61 22.90
CA ALA A 474 -25.63 7.43 22.77
C ALA A 474 -26.07 6.90 24.15
N GLN A 475 -25.18 6.92 25.15
CA GLN A 475 -25.52 6.58 26.53
C GLN A 475 -26.56 7.52 27.12
N LEU A 476 -26.37 8.84 26.95
CA LEU A 476 -27.31 9.85 27.44
C LEU A 476 -28.69 9.70 26.76
N TYR A 477 -28.70 9.46 25.45
CA TYR A 477 -29.94 9.20 24.70
C TYR A 477 -30.68 7.98 25.24
N HIS A 478 -29.98 6.87 25.48
CA HIS A 478 -30.57 5.66 26.04
C HIS A 478 -31.20 5.92 27.41
N HIS A 479 -30.49 6.64 28.28
CA HIS A 479 -31.01 6.99 29.60
C HIS A 479 -32.29 7.85 29.54
N VAL A 480 -32.30 8.88 28.69
CA VAL A 480 -33.50 9.72 28.50
C VAL A 480 -34.68 8.89 28.00
N CYS A 481 -34.46 7.96 27.06
CA CYS A 481 -35.50 7.05 26.58
C CYS A 481 -36.04 6.16 27.72
N LEU A 482 -35.16 5.59 28.55
CA LEU A 482 -35.55 4.79 29.71
C LEU A 482 -36.39 5.59 30.71
N CYS A 483 -36.00 6.83 31.04
CA CYS A 483 -36.76 7.70 31.95
C CYS A 483 -38.14 8.09 31.39
N ASN A 484 -38.30 8.08 30.07
CA ASN A 484 -39.57 8.36 29.40
C ASN A 484 -40.43 7.10 29.19
N ASN A 485 -39.93 5.90 29.51
CA ASN A 485 -40.53 4.60 29.14
C ASN A 485 -40.69 4.42 27.63
N GLU A 486 -39.74 4.94 26.84
CA GLU A 486 -39.72 4.83 25.38
C GLU A 486 -38.65 3.85 24.91
N THR A 487 -38.94 3.12 23.84
CA THR A 487 -37.96 2.26 23.20
C THR A 487 -36.95 3.11 22.43
N PRO A 488 -35.63 3.01 22.73
CA PRO A 488 -34.61 3.77 22.01
C PRO A 488 -34.63 3.44 20.52
N ASN A 489 -34.41 4.45 19.66
CA ASN A 489 -34.35 4.23 18.23
C ASN A 489 -33.18 3.30 17.84
N ARG A 490 -33.45 2.32 16.96
CA ARG A 490 -32.50 1.31 16.49
C ARG A 490 -31.22 1.91 15.92
N VAL A 491 -31.32 3.03 15.21
CA VAL A 491 -30.17 3.76 14.64
C VAL A 491 -29.18 4.21 15.73
N MET A 492 -29.69 4.72 16.86
CA MET A 492 -28.86 5.14 18.00
C MET A 492 -28.26 3.95 18.76
N LEU A 493 -28.96 2.82 18.82
CA LEU A 493 -28.46 1.58 19.41
C LEU A 493 -27.36 0.94 18.56
N ASP A 494 -27.46 1.06 17.23
CA ASP A 494 -26.45 0.57 16.30
C ASP A 494 -25.16 1.37 16.45
N TYR A 495 -25.22 2.71 16.60
CA TYR A 495 -24.03 3.51 16.95
C TYR A 495 -23.44 3.15 18.31
N TYR A 496 -24.28 2.94 19.34
CA TYR A 496 -23.81 2.51 20.66
C TYR A 496 -23.07 1.15 20.62
N ARG A 497 -23.61 0.18 19.88
CA ARG A 497 -22.96 -1.13 19.67
C ARG A 497 -21.68 -0.99 18.85
N GLN A 498 -21.74 -0.27 17.74
CA GLN A 498 -20.63 -0.12 16.81
C GLN A 498 -19.43 0.60 17.45
N SER A 499 -19.65 1.61 18.29
CA SER A 499 -18.58 2.26 19.06
C SER A 499 -17.96 1.35 20.14
N ARG A 500 -18.78 0.51 20.81
CA ARG A 500 -18.28 -0.47 21.79
C ARG A 500 -17.36 -1.53 21.15
N ASN A 501 -17.67 -1.94 19.92
CA ASN A 501 -16.89 -2.92 19.17
C ASN A 501 -15.56 -2.37 18.62
N THR A 502 -15.42 -1.06 18.42
CA THR A 502 -14.16 -0.45 17.93
C THR A 502 -13.08 -0.28 19.01
N ARG A 503 -13.40 -0.48 20.29
CA ARG A 503 -12.50 -0.24 21.43
C ARG A 503 -11.99 -1.49 22.15
N SER A 504 -12.22 -2.69 21.63
CA SER A 504 -11.90 -3.96 22.30
C SER A 504 -10.39 -4.20 22.61
N GLY A 505 -9.49 -3.26 22.31
CA GLY A 505 -8.06 -3.35 22.61
C GLY A 505 -7.53 -2.59 23.83
N SER A 506 -8.25 -1.63 24.45
CA SER A 506 -7.65 -0.85 25.56
C SER A 506 -8.67 -0.24 26.51
N LEU A 507 -8.48 -0.50 27.81
CA LEU A 507 -9.20 0.03 28.97
C LEU A 507 -10.61 -0.56 29.24
N LYS A 508 -10.61 -1.67 29.99
CA LYS A 508 -11.77 -2.17 30.72
C LYS A 508 -12.14 -1.19 31.84
N GLY A 509 -13.06 -0.28 31.56
CA GLY A 509 -13.67 0.63 32.54
C GLY A 509 -14.87 -0.02 33.25
N SER A 510 -15.05 0.34 34.52
CA SER A 510 -16.06 -0.18 35.47
C SER A 510 -17.48 -0.28 34.89
N GLU A 511 -18.05 -1.49 34.95
CA GLU A 511 -19.46 -1.79 34.66
C GLU A 511 -20.36 -1.38 35.85
N ASP A 512 -20.52 -0.08 36.09
CA ASP A 512 -21.56 0.42 37.01
C ASP A 512 -22.51 1.36 36.25
N PRO A 513 -23.80 0.99 36.06
CA PRO A 513 -24.79 1.81 35.37
C PRO A 513 -25.14 3.12 36.10
N ARG A 514 -24.58 3.37 37.29
CA ARG A 514 -24.72 4.64 38.03
C ARG A 514 -23.51 5.57 37.93
N ALA A 515 -22.41 5.13 37.33
CA ALA A 515 -21.26 6.00 37.04
C ALA A 515 -21.55 6.81 35.76
N LEU A 516 -22.35 7.86 35.91
CA LEU A 516 -23.00 8.60 34.81
C LEU A 516 -22.05 9.32 33.84
N LEU A 517 -20.73 9.32 34.09
CA LEU A 517 -19.74 10.01 33.27
C LEU A 517 -18.43 9.23 33.25
N SER A 518 -17.80 9.14 32.08
CA SER A 518 -16.43 8.64 31.98
C SER A 518 -15.50 9.48 32.89
N PRO A 519 -14.46 8.90 33.53
CA PRO A 519 -13.48 9.66 34.32
C PRO A 519 -12.79 10.81 33.57
N ARG A 520 -12.90 10.82 32.22
CA ARG A 520 -12.42 11.89 31.35
C ARG A 520 -13.42 13.04 31.27
N LEU A 521 -14.72 12.78 31.11
CA LEU A 521 -15.74 13.82 31.08
C LEU A 521 -16.01 14.43 32.46
N ALA A 522 -15.91 13.63 33.53
CA ALA A 522 -15.91 14.15 34.91
C ALA A 522 -14.74 15.11 35.15
N ARG A 523 -13.53 14.79 34.64
CA ARG A 523 -12.36 15.69 34.70
C ARG A 523 -12.52 16.93 33.81
N ARG A 524 -13.08 16.80 32.60
CA ARG A 524 -13.32 17.95 31.71
C ARG A 524 -14.40 18.88 32.25
N LEU A 525 -15.49 18.37 32.79
CA LEU A 525 -16.51 19.18 33.46
C LEU A 525 -15.98 19.80 34.76
N ALA A 526 -15.15 19.10 35.53
CA ALA A 526 -14.46 19.67 36.68
C ALA A 526 -13.46 20.77 36.27
N ALA A 527 -12.75 20.60 35.15
CA ALA A 527 -11.81 21.60 34.61
C ALA A 527 -12.55 22.82 34.02
N VAL A 528 -13.69 22.61 33.35
CA VAL A 528 -14.55 23.70 32.84
C VAL A 528 -15.23 24.44 33.99
N ASN A 529 -15.66 23.75 35.05
CA ASN A 529 -16.19 24.39 36.26
C ASN A 529 -15.09 25.09 37.09
N ALA A 530 -13.84 24.61 37.03
CA ALA A 530 -12.69 25.28 37.63
C ALA A 530 -12.16 26.45 36.77
N GLY A 531 -12.47 26.48 35.48
CA GLY A 531 -12.01 27.47 34.50
C GLY A 531 -12.92 28.70 34.31
N LEU A 532 -13.88 28.95 35.21
CA LEU A 532 -14.61 30.23 35.24
C LEU A 532 -13.78 31.39 35.82
N SER A 533 -12.51 31.15 36.13
CA SER A 533 -11.50 32.19 36.28
C SER A 533 -10.30 31.85 35.38
N GLU A 534 -10.02 32.75 34.44
CA GLU A 534 -8.93 32.77 33.43
C GLU A 534 -9.12 31.98 32.12
N ALA A 535 -9.11 32.76 31.03
CA ALA A 535 -9.17 32.33 29.64
C ALA A 535 -7.87 31.62 29.19
N PRO A 536 -7.94 30.68 28.24
CA PRO A 536 -6.74 29.99 27.76
C PRO A 536 -5.97 30.90 26.79
N ARG A 537 -4.77 31.33 27.20
CA ARG A 537 -3.75 31.86 26.28
C ARG A 537 -3.14 30.70 25.47
N SER A 538 -3.03 30.93 24.17
CA SER A 538 -2.30 30.11 23.20
C SER A 538 -0.83 29.92 23.61
N PRO A 539 -0.24 28.71 23.49
CA PRO A 539 1.21 28.53 23.57
C PRO A 539 1.82 28.71 22.18
N MET A 540 2.16 29.96 21.85
CA MET A 540 3.23 30.30 20.91
C MET A 540 4.30 31.00 21.75
N ASP A 541 5.38 30.30 22.07
CA ASP A 541 6.76 30.81 22.06
C ASP A 541 7.73 29.77 22.65
N SER A 542 8.74 29.40 21.87
CA SER A 542 9.93 28.71 22.35
C SER A 542 10.95 29.75 22.82
N PRO A 543 11.61 29.60 23.98
CA PRO A 543 12.72 30.47 24.33
C PRO A 543 14.01 29.94 23.69
N SER A 544 14.49 30.69 22.71
CA SER A 544 15.87 30.70 22.22
C SER A 544 16.85 30.92 23.38
N LYS A 545 17.98 30.20 23.36
CA LYS A 545 19.05 30.31 24.34
C LYS A 545 20.39 30.39 23.62
N ASP A 546 20.83 31.62 23.35
CA ASP A 546 22.22 31.95 23.02
C ASP A 546 22.93 32.57 24.25
N PRO A 547 24.28 32.51 24.31
CA PRO A 547 25.05 32.55 25.55
C PRO A 547 25.55 33.95 25.90
N PRO A 548 25.92 34.24 27.16
CA PRO A 548 26.70 35.42 27.48
C PRO A 548 28.19 35.11 27.60
N SER A 549 28.98 35.93 26.91
CA SER A 549 30.40 36.17 27.16
C SER A 549 30.62 37.13 28.35
N GLY A 550 31.80 37.04 28.99
CA GLY A 550 32.30 37.95 30.03
C GLY A 550 32.97 37.16 31.16
N ASP A 551 34.27 36.86 31.08
CA ASP A 551 35.45 37.69 31.40
C ASP A 551 35.78 37.82 32.90
N ASN A 552 37.07 37.64 33.20
CA ASN A 552 37.81 37.75 34.46
C ASN A 552 37.44 36.76 35.58
N GLY A 553 38.34 36.04 36.24
CA GLY A 553 39.79 36.17 36.36
C GLY A 553 40.18 35.81 37.80
N THR A 554 41.28 35.07 37.93
CA THR A 554 42.17 34.97 39.11
C THR A 554 41.92 33.94 40.23
N THR A 555 43.01 33.18 40.45
CA THR A 555 43.44 32.38 41.64
C THR A 555 42.71 31.05 41.88
N GLY A 556 43.35 29.89 42.02
CA GLY A 556 44.76 29.51 42.05
C GLY A 556 44.88 28.19 42.84
N ARG A 557 45.76 27.27 42.39
CA ARG A 557 46.43 26.21 43.19
C ARG A 557 45.50 25.10 43.76
N GLU A 558 45.75 23.78 43.71
CA GLU A 558 46.91 22.92 43.53
C GLU A 558 46.47 21.57 42.92
N SER A 559 47.32 20.97 42.09
CA SER A 559 47.24 19.56 41.67
C SER A 559 47.68 18.62 42.80
N PRO A 560 47.50 17.29 42.64
CA PRO A 560 48.64 16.54 42.09
C PRO A 560 48.25 15.41 41.11
N ALA A 561 49.02 15.35 40.02
CA ALA A 561 49.29 14.15 39.22
C ALA A 561 50.15 13.15 40.05
N PRO A 562 50.42 11.89 39.64
CA PRO A 562 51.20 11.53 38.44
C PRO A 562 50.69 10.24 37.74
N GLY A 563 51.13 9.81 36.56
CA GLY A 563 52.19 10.22 35.66
C GLY A 563 52.50 9.09 34.66
N SER A 564 53.39 9.42 33.73
CA SER A 564 54.12 8.55 32.77
C SER A 564 53.36 8.19 31.48
N GLN A 565 53.46 9.01 30.43
CA GLN A 565 54.59 9.25 29.49
C GLN A 565 54.76 8.17 28.41
N GLY A 566 54.76 8.63 27.15
CA GLY A 566 55.33 7.92 26.01
C GLY A 566 54.73 8.32 24.65
N SER A 567 55.38 9.26 23.96
CA SER A 567 55.31 9.43 22.48
C SER A 567 56.74 9.17 21.94
N PRO A 568 57.03 9.02 20.61
CA PRO A 568 56.18 9.01 19.41
C PRO A 568 56.56 7.92 18.35
N THR A 569 55.94 8.03 17.15
CA THR A 569 56.40 7.63 15.79
C THR A 569 55.97 6.27 15.21
N ARG A 570 55.05 6.30 14.21
CA ARG A 570 55.20 5.72 12.84
C ARG A 570 53.87 5.73 12.06
N THR A 571 53.85 6.39 10.90
CA THR A 571 53.07 6.03 9.70
C THR A 571 53.77 4.85 8.99
N PRO A 572 53.14 4.00 8.13
CA PRO A 572 52.41 4.43 6.92
C PRO A 572 51.19 3.59 6.44
N MET A 573 50.39 4.24 5.59
CA MET A 573 49.53 3.77 4.48
C MET A 573 48.81 2.41 4.54
N GLY A 574 47.50 2.48 4.32
CA GLY A 574 46.65 1.37 3.86
C GLY A 574 45.22 1.85 3.58
N SER A 575 44.96 2.27 2.34
CA SER A 575 43.62 2.59 1.83
C SER A 575 42.74 1.33 1.75
N PRO A 576 41.41 1.49 1.84
CA PRO A 576 40.56 0.78 0.89
C PRO A 576 39.58 1.73 0.17
N VAL A 577 39.67 1.65 -1.15
CA VAL A 577 38.65 1.78 -2.19
C VAL A 577 37.22 2.08 -1.70
N ILE A 578 36.74 3.26 -2.05
CA ILE A 578 35.33 3.64 -1.96
C ILE A 578 34.71 3.36 -3.33
N ASN A 579 33.93 2.29 -3.43
CA ASN A 579 33.14 1.98 -4.62
C ASN A 579 31.75 2.61 -4.46
N SER A 580 31.59 3.84 -4.95
CA SER A 580 30.30 4.53 -4.98
C SER A 580 29.37 3.87 -6.00
N SER A 581 28.46 3.03 -5.52
CA SER A 581 27.27 2.61 -6.25
C SER A 581 26.05 3.32 -5.64
N ASN A 582 25.54 4.30 -6.37
CA ASN A 582 24.26 4.94 -6.08
C ASN A 582 23.13 3.93 -6.32
N GLY A 583 22.65 3.30 -5.25
CA GLY A 583 21.38 2.60 -5.21
C GLY A 583 20.33 3.50 -4.55
N SER A 584 19.23 3.75 -5.27
CA SER A 584 18.03 4.42 -4.76
C SER A 584 17.43 3.66 -3.56
N PRO A 585 16.90 4.33 -2.52
CA PRO A 585 16.15 3.66 -1.48
C PRO A 585 14.69 3.52 -1.91
N SER A 586 14.32 2.34 -2.40
CA SER A 586 12.92 1.94 -2.52
C SER A 586 12.56 0.94 -1.43
N SER A 587 11.37 1.17 -0.87
CA SER A 587 10.48 0.21 -0.19
C SER A 587 10.96 -0.39 1.15
N PHE A 588 10.40 0.16 2.22
CA PHE A 588 10.16 -0.57 3.46
C PHE A 588 9.37 -1.84 3.17
N SER A 589 9.99 -2.99 3.45
CA SER A 589 9.33 -4.30 3.46
C SER A 589 8.41 -4.39 4.68
N VAL A 590 7.10 -4.50 4.44
CA VAL A 590 6.12 -4.89 5.46
C VAL A 590 6.19 -6.43 5.62
N PRO A 591 6.23 -6.98 6.84
CA PRO A 591 6.21 -8.43 7.05
C PRO A 591 4.81 -9.01 6.78
N PRO A 592 4.69 -10.29 6.40
CA PRO A 592 3.40 -10.90 6.06
C PRO A 592 2.59 -11.16 7.33
N GLU A 593 1.48 -10.44 7.53
CA GLU A 593 0.48 -10.77 8.56
C GLU A 593 -0.35 -11.96 8.07
N ALA A 594 -0.20 -13.08 8.78
CA ALA A 594 -1.10 -14.21 8.74
C ALA A 594 -2.40 -13.88 9.51
N GLY A 595 -3.54 -14.27 8.94
CA GLY A 595 -4.72 -14.68 9.72
C GLY A 595 -5.62 -13.59 10.31
N GLY A 596 -6.60 -13.17 9.51
CA GLY A 596 -7.98 -12.83 9.89
C GLY A 596 -8.28 -12.18 11.26
N GLU A 597 -8.50 -10.86 11.25
CA GLU A 597 -9.64 -10.24 11.92
C GLU A 597 -9.95 -8.90 11.23
N LEU A 598 -11.23 -8.62 10.99
CA LEU A 598 -11.73 -7.45 10.24
C LEU A 598 -11.16 -6.14 10.81
N ARG A 599 -10.10 -5.58 10.20
CA ARG A 599 -9.75 -4.16 10.38
C ARG A 599 -10.82 -3.33 9.67
N LYS A 600 -11.94 -3.10 10.37
CA LYS A 600 -12.88 -2.02 10.03
C LYS A 600 -12.10 -0.73 10.07
N GLU A 601 -12.01 -0.05 8.93
CA GLU A 601 -11.35 1.24 8.81
C GLU A 601 -11.87 2.20 9.88
N PRO A 602 -10.97 2.88 10.63
CA PRO A 602 -11.37 3.89 11.59
C PRO A 602 -12.27 4.93 10.93
N MET A 603 -13.45 5.18 11.49
CA MET A 603 -14.44 6.11 10.94
C MET A 603 -13.79 7.48 10.69
N ASN A 604 -13.78 7.96 9.44
CA ASN A 604 -13.23 9.28 9.10
C ASN A 604 -13.90 10.39 9.96
N ILE A 605 -13.12 11.35 10.46
CA ILE A 605 -13.57 12.47 11.31
C ILE A 605 -14.79 13.20 10.73
N TYR A 606 -14.88 13.35 9.40
CA TYR A 606 -16.06 13.95 8.76
C TYR A 606 -17.32 13.11 8.95
N ASN A 607 -17.19 11.80 8.82
CA ASN A 607 -18.29 10.85 9.03
C ASN A 607 -18.69 10.82 10.51
N LEU A 608 -17.71 10.77 11.41
CA LEU A 608 -17.96 10.76 12.85
C LEU A 608 -18.63 12.06 13.33
N ASN A 609 -18.27 13.21 12.76
CA ASN A 609 -18.99 14.47 12.96
C ASN A 609 -20.43 14.44 12.44
N ALA A 610 -20.68 13.79 11.30
CA ALA A 610 -22.03 13.64 10.76
C ALA A 610 -22.90 12.78 11.68
N ILE A 611 -22.35 11.67 12.17
CA ILE A 611 -22.99 10.79 13.16
C ILE A 611 -23.33 11.57 14.42
N ILE A 612 -22.38 12.29 15.01
CA ILE A 612 -22.60 13.09 16.22
C ILE A 612 -23.69 14.14 16.03
N ARG A 613 -23.70 14.85 14.90
CA ARG A 613 -24.77 15.82 14.60
C ARG A 613 -26.14 15.15 14.55
N ASP A 614 -26.23 13.93 14.03
CA ASP A 614 -27.48 13.17 13.99
C ASP A 614 -27.89 12.66 15.38
N GLN A 615 -26.94 12.14 16.16
CA GLN A 615 -27.14 11.74 17.55
C GLN A 615 -27.68 12.88 18.42
N ILE A 616 -27.14 14.10 18.26
CA ILE A 616 -27.63 15.30 18.94
C ILE A 616 -29.08 15.60 18.56
N LYS A 617 -29.46 15.49 17.27
CA LYS A 617 -30.85 15.70 16.84
C LYS A 617 -31.81 14.69 17.47
N HIS A 618 -31.40 13.42 17.57
CA HIS A 618 -32.20 12.39 18.23
C HIS A 618 -32.33 12.64 19.73
N LEU A 619 -31.25 13.02 20.39
CA LEU A 619 -31.25 13.40 21.80
C LEU A 619 -32.15 14.62 22.06
N GLN A 620 -32.06 15.65 21.24
CA GLN A 620 -32.89 16.85 21.36
C GLN A 620 -34.38 16.48 21.32
N ARG A 621 -34.81 15.67 20.36
CA ARG A 621 -36.20 15.21 20.26
C ARG A 621 -36.66 14.41 21.47
N ALA A 622 -35.78 13.55 22.01
CA ALA A 622 -36.10 12.76 23.20
C ALA A 622 -36.26 13.65 24.45
N VAL A 623 -35.41 14.67 24.60
CA VAL A 623 -35.49 15.65 25.68
C VAL A 623 -36.74 16.53 25.55
N ASP A 624 -37.07 17.01 24.35
CA ASP A 624 -38.29 17.78 24.10
C ASP A 624 -39.55 16.97 24.46
N ARG A 625 -39.52 15.66 24.15
CA ARG A 625 -40.59 14.73 24.52
C ARG A 625 -40.65 14.48 26.02
N SER A 626 -39.52 14.35 26.72
CA SER A 626 -39.46 14.31 28.20
C SER A 626 -40.14 15.55 28.80
N LEU A 627 -39.85 16.73 28.25
CA LEU A 627 -40.43 17.99 28.71
C LEU A 627 -41.95 18.02 28.50
N GLN A 628 -42.43 17.55 27.35
CA GLN A 628 -43.86 17.45 27.06
C GLN A 628 -44.57 16.48 28.01
N LEU A 629 -44.00 15.28 28.25
CA LEU A 629 -44.52 14.31 29.21
C LEU A 629 -44.53 14.87 30.64
N SER A 630 -43.51 15.63 31.03
CA SER A 630 -43.46 16.32 32.32
C SER A 630 -44.63 17.33 32.47
N ARG A 631 -44.87 18.15 31.43
CA ARG A 631 -46.01 19.09 31.40
C ARG A 631 -47.35 18.37 31.46
N GLN A 632 -47.52 17.25 30.76
CA GLN A 632 -48.73 16.43 30.81
C GLN A 632 -48.94 15.82 32.20
N ARG A 633 -47.89 15.28 32.84
CA ARG A 633 -47.95 14.76 34.21
C ARG A 633 -48.28 15.86 35.22
N ALA A 634 -47.79 17.08 35.02
CA ALA A 634 -48.17 18.23 35.86
C ALA A 634 -49.66 18.58 35.67
N ALA A 635 -50.15 18.71 34.43
CA ALA A 635 -51.56 18.97 34.15
C ALA A 635 -52.50 17.87 34.67
N ALA A 636 -52.10 16.60 34.57
CA ALA A 636 -52.87 15.46 35.10
C ALA A 636 -52.97 15.50 36.64
N ARG A 637 -51.91 15.96 37.34
CA ARG A 637 -51.94 16.14 38.80
C ARG A 637 -52.85 17.28 39.23
N GLU A 638 -52.96 18.34 38.44
CA GLU A 638 -53.90 19.45 38.69
C GLU A 638 -55.37 19.01 38.49
N LEU A 639 -55.64 18.09 37.56
CA LEU A 639 -56.98 17.57 37.29
C LEU A 639 -57.42 16.44 38.23
N ALA A 640 -56.48 15.71 38.86
CA ALA A 640 -56.79 14.57 39.74
C ALA A 640 -57.73 14.90 40.92
N PRO A 641 -57.55 16.04 41.66
CA PRO A 641 -58.45 16.40 42.76
C PRO A 641 -59.89 16.70 42.32
N LEU A 642 -60.11 17.08 41.06
CA LEU A 642 -61.46 17.33 40.53
C LEU A 642 -62.19 16.00 40.30
N PHE A 643 -61.52 15.02 39.68
CA PHE A 643 -62.08 13.69 39.47
C PHE A 643 -62.32 12.94 40.78
N ASP A 644 -61.44 13.11 41.78
CA ASP A 644 -61.65 12.51 43.10
C ASP A 644 -62.87 13.10 43.82
N LYS A 645 -63.09 14.42 43.73
CA LYS A 645 -64.29 15.09 44.26
C LYS A 645 -65.57 14.64 43.58
N ASP A 646 -65.58 14.51 42.26
CA ASP A 646 -66.74 14.03 41.51
C ASP A 646 -67.07 12.57 41.84
N LYS A 647 -66.04 11.74 42.07
CA LYS A 647 -66.19 10.34 42.51
C LYS A 647 -66.74 10.25 43.93
N GLU A 648 -66.29 11.10 44.84
CA GLU A 648 -66.84 11.21 46.20
C GLU A 648 -68.30 11.68 46.18
N ALA A 649 -68.63 12.70 45.38
CA ALA A 649 -70.01 13.18 45.23
C ALA A 649 -70.95 12.09 44.67
N CYS A 650 -70.49 11.33 43.66
CA CYS A 650 -71.23 10.19 43.12
C CYS A 650 -71.43 9.07 44.15
N MET A 651 -70.40 8.73 44.92
CA MET A 651 -70.53 7.77 46.04
C MET A 651 -71.51 8.26 47.10
N GLU A 652 -71.52 9.56 47.41
CA GLU A 652 -72.44 10.14 48.38
C GLU A 652 -73.90 10.08 47.90
N GLU A 653 -74.15 10.32 46.61
CA GLU A 653 -75.48 10.12 46.02
C GLU A 653 -75.91 8.66 46.05
N ILE A 654 -75.01 7.72 45.73
CA ILE A 654 -75.29 6.28 45.83
C ILE A 654 -75.66 5.90 47.27
N LEU A 655 -74.96 6.44 48.26
CA LEU A 655 -75.27 6.20 49.68
C LEU A 655 -76.60 6.84 50.07
N LYS A 656 -76.92 8.05 49.61
CA LYS A 656 -78.24 8.70 49.82
C LYS A 656 -79.37 7.88 49.21
N LEU A 657 -79.19 7.37 47.99
CA LEU A 657 -80.17 6.49 47.31
C LEU A 657 -80.35 5.17 48.06
N LYS A 658 -79.26 4.56 48.56
CA LYS A 658 -79.35 3.37 49.42
C LYS A 658 -80.10 3.65 50.72
N LEU A 659 -79.88 4.82 51.34
CA LEU A 659 -80.58 5.23 52.56
C LEU A 659 -82.07 5.53 52.31
N GLN A 660 -82.42 6.13 51.18
CA GLN A 660 -83.80 6.31 50.74
C GLN A 660 -84.47 4.96 50.49
N ARG A 661 -83.79 4.02 49.82
CA ARG A 661 -84.29 2.66 49.61
C ARG A 661 -84.54 1.93 50.94
N GLY A 662 -83.64 2.07 51.91
CA GLY A 662 -83.83 1.51 53.26
C GLY A 662 -85.04 2.10 54.00
N ARG A 663 -85.34 3.39 53.80
CA ARG A 663 -86.53 4.06 54.36
C ARG A 663 -87.86 3.66 53.70
N TRP A 664 -87.82 3.13 52.48
CA TRP A 664 -89.01 2.57 51.80
C TRP A 664 -89.29 1.11 52.19
N LEU A 665 -88.35 0.45 52.86
CA LEU A 665 -88.41 -0.97 53.25
C LEU A 665 -88.80 -1.18 54.73
N ILE A 666 -89.06 -0.09 55.46
CA ILE A 666 -89.64 -0.04 56.81
C ILE A 666 -91.01 0.60 56.67
#